data_AF-A0A9W8UQC1-F1
#
_entry.id   AF-A0A9W8UQC1-F1
#
_cell.length_a   1.000
_cell.length_b   1.000
_cell.length_c   1.000
_cell.angle_alpha   90.00
_cell.angle_beta   90.00
_cell.angle_gamma   90.00
#
_symmetry.space_group_name_H-M   'P 1'
#
loop_
_entity.id
_entity.type
_entity.pdbx_description
1 polymer ?
#
loop_
_entity_poly.entity_id
_entity_poly.type
_entity_poly.pdbx_seq_one_letter_code
_entity_poly.pdbx_strand_id
1 'polypeptide(L)'
;MLCLDRESCRHTPPNSWPFAPVKLSVAKCRLPTASLVTEFSSNNGIPGLVVAPHDPNHETVIDPRLSTAAAMADGVADDSATQKRSHADFQDDASDSSDDDMGPQLPSAEVPKKKRRVLPYEKLYVAALPTSARYSRSLMHKEQVSFVTWTPLTDFLITSSVDGVVKFWKKIAQGIEFVKEFRAHNGEIKAVAVSQDGRSFATAGADETIKIFDVITFDLLSMITLNYVPKSVCWVHKKGASFPLLAVSQEGKPVVHVYDGRGEQEEPIHTIKGLHRNPVHLMAFNDNYDCVVSADEGGMIEYWQPSGTYDKPNGVFEYKSSTNLFDFKKAKSVPTCITISPQGKNFVAFSLPDRKIRLFDFASAKLHRTYDESLQAVEDLQQAGSASQKMDQVEFGRRLAQEREVESQAMRSASNVIFDESGHFLIYGSMLGIKVLNTYTNQVVKTYGKDDSLRAINLAVYQGQPQKKGVTSVEMGASSNPLLQESEARDPVLVATAAGKVRFYLFTNDEEISKSTRDVQNEKPTMLGRKKEVNAKKTETGSAAVLHTTYGDIHIRLFPDAAPKTVENFVTHAKQGYYNNTIFHRVIRKFMIQCGDPLGDGTGGESIWGREFEDEFSSLKHDKPYTVSMANAGPNTNGSQFFITTEKTPWLDGKHTIFGRATQGFDVIQKIENARTFKEKPEEDIKILNIDIM
;
A
#
# COMPACT_ATOMS: atom_id res chain seq x y z
N MET A 1 -38.14 -35.32 -35.57
CA MET A 1 -37.85 -35.37 -37.03
C MET A 1 -36.49 -34.72 -37.21
N LEU A 2 -35.40 -35.49 -37.15
CA LEU A 2 -34.63 -36.04 -38.31
C LEU A 2 -34.06 -34.89 -39.16
N CYS A 3 -32.78 -34.74 -39.50
CA CYS A 3 -31.51 -35.48 -39.42
C CYS A 3 -30.38 -34.41 -39.49
N LEU A 4 -29.24 -34.51 -38.80
CA LEU A 4 -27.96 -35.07 -39.29
C LEU A 4 -27.69 -34.89 -40.79
N ASP A 5 -26.59 -34.20 -41.15
CA ASP A 5 -25.53 -34.84 -41.94
C ASP A 5 -24.18 -34.11 -41.90
N ARG A 6 -23.14 -34.96 -41.96
CA ARG A 6 -21.70 -34.71 -41.99
C ARG A 6 -21.19 -34.66 -43.45
N GLU A 7 -19.88 -34.41 -43.56
CA GLU A 7 -18.95 -34.68 -44.69
C GLU A 7 -18.62 -33.47 -45.58
N SER A 8 -17.40 -33.25 -46.09
CA SER A 8 -16.03 -33.77 -45.88
C SER A 8 -15.16 -33.15 -47.01
N CYS A 9 -13.94 -32.71 -46.65
CA CYS A 9 -12.71 -32.63 -47.47
C CYS A 9 -12.65 -31.83 -48.80
N ARG A 10 -11.66 -30.91 -48.90
CA ARG A 10 -10.39 -31.10 -49.66
C ARG A 10 -9.39 -29.92 -49.53
N HIS A 11 -8.11 -30.28 -49.65
CA HIS A 11 -6.83 -29.58 -49.48
C HIS A 11 -6.54 -28.36 -50.40
N THR A 12 -6.11 -27.19 -49.86
CA THR A 12 -4.75 -26.54 -49.81
C THR A 12 -4.35 -25.70 -51.07
N PRO A 13 -3.29 -24.84 -51.06
CA PRO A 13 -3.30 -23.38 -50.83
C PRO A 13 -2.58 -22.61 -52.00
N PRO A 14 -1.78 -21.54 -51.78
CA PRO A 14 -2.04 -20.16 -51.33
C PRO A 14 -1.81 -19.12 -52.47
N ASN A 15 -2.18 -17.84 -52.27
CA ASN A 15 -1.30 -16.67 -52.58
C ASN A 15 -2.02 -15.30 -52.53
N SER A 16 -1.46 -14.45 -51.67
CA SER A 16 -1.14 -13.02 -51.86
C SER A 16 -2.17 -12.07 -52.48
N TRP A 17 -2.87 -11.26 -51.67
CA TRP A 17 -3.33 -9.92 -52.12
C TRP A 17 -3.24 -8.88 -50.97
N PRO A 18 -3.08 -7.58 -51.31
CA PRO A 18 -2.40 -6.58 -50.48
C PRO A 18 -3.33 -5.59 -49.75
N PHE A 19 -2.70 -4.75 -48.93
CA PHE A 19 -3.25 -3.58 -48.23
C PHE A 19 -4.06 -2.62 -49.12
N ALA A 20 -5.28 -2.27 -48.69
CA ALA A 20 -5.87 -0.93 -48.80
C ALA A 20 -7.18 -0.80 -47.97
N PRO A 21 -7.59 0.42 -47.58
CA PRO A 21 -8.27 0.72 -46.32
C PRO A 21 -9.81 0.76 -46.42
N VAL A 22 -10.51 0.41 -45.33
CA VAL A 22 -11.98 0.55 -45.22
C VAL A 22 -12.34 1.70 -44.28
N LYS A 23 -13.20 2.58 -44.83
CA LYS A 23 -13.72 3.84 -44.30
C LYS A 23 -14.47 3.68 -42.97
N LEU A 24 -14.18 4.58 -42.01
CA LEU A 24 -15.05 4.85 -40.87
C LEU A 24 -16.31 5.61 -41.33
N SER A 25 -17.48 5.04 -41.01
CA SER A 25 -18.78 5.70 -41.09
C SER A 25 -19.03 6.49 -39.81
N VAL A 26 -19.03 7.82 -39.91
CA VAL A 26 -19.41 8.75 -38.84
C VAL A 26 -20.93 8.93 -38.85
N ALA A 27 -21.62 8.39 -37.83
CA ALA A 27 -23.03 8.70 -37.58
C ALA A 27 -23.13 10.00 -36.76
N LYS A 28 -23.70 11.04 -37.38
CA LYS A 28 -24.06 12.31 -36.74
C LYS A 28 -25.39 12.17 -36.01
N CYS A 29 -25.40 12.33 -34.68
CA CYS A 29 -26.60 12.72 -33.92
C CYS A 29 -26.54 14.22 -33.63
N ARG A 30 -27.51 14.97 -34.16
CA ARG A 30 -27.75 16.39 -33.87
C ARG A 30 -28.68 16.52 -32.65
N LEU A 31 -28.31 17.36 -31.69
CA LEU A 31 -29.22 18.03 -30.76
C LEU A 31 -28.97 19.55 -30.83
N PRO A 32 -30.00 20.40 -30.61
CA PRO A 32 -29.96 21.81 -30.98
C PRO A 32 -29.30 22.68 -29.90
N THR A 33 -28.46 23.60 -30.34
CA THR A 33 -27.87 24.69 -29.56
C THR A 33 -28.82 25.89 -29.48
N ALA A 34 -29.09 26.37 -28.26
CA ALA A 34 -29.64 27.71 -28.02
C ALA A 34 -28.53 28.58 -27.44
N SER A 35 -28.11 29.57 -28.22
CA SER A 35 -27.09 30.57 -27.92
C SER A 35 -27.74 31.84 -27.39
N LEU A 36 -27.24 32.35 -26.26
CA LEU A 36 -27.39 33.74 -25.86
C LEU A 36 -26.00 34.25 -25.48
N VAL A 37 -25.41 35.00 -26.41
CA VAL A 37 -24.19 35.79 -26.24
C VAL A 37 -24.63 37.25 -26.21
N THR A 38 -24.18 38.01 -25.23
CA THR A 38 -24.01 39.46 -25.38
C THR A 38 -22.68 39.84 -24.74
N GLU A 39 -21.75 40.22 -25.62
CA GLU A 39 -20.49 40.89 -25.32
C GLU A 39 -20.77 42.32 -24.86
N PHE A 40 -19.89 42.89 -24.03
CA PHE A 40 -19.59 44.32 -24.08
C PHE A 40 -18.11 44.57 -23.77
N SER A 41 -17.42 45.16 -24.74
CA SER A 41 -16.10 45.76 -24.60
C SER A 41 -16.22 47.29 -24.43
N SER A 42 -15.10 47.92 -24.10
CA SER A 42 -14.90 49.25 -23.54
C SER A 42 -14.72 50.39 -24.55
N ASN A 43 -14.76 51.62 -24.00
CA ASN A 43 -14.19 52.92 -24.45
C ASN A 43 -15.03 53.87 -25.34
N ASN A 44 -15.45 55.02 -24.77
CA ASN A 44 -14.80 56.35 -24.93
C ASN A 44 -15.69 57.50 -24.39
N GLY A 45 -15.11 58.49 -23.70
CA GLY A 45 -15.71 59.84 -23.54
C GLY A 45 -15.47 60.59 -22.21
N ILE A 46 -14.34 61.30 -22.11
CA ILE A 46 -13.96 62.36 -21.11
C ILE A 46 -14.44 63.73 -21.69
N PRO A 47 -14.78 64.83 -20.93
CA PRO A 47 -13.85 65.55 -20.02
C PRO A 47 -14.34 66.36 -18.79
N GLY A 48 -13.41 66.58 -17.85
CA GLY A 48 -13.36 67.79 -16.99
C GLY A 48 -12.50 67.70 -15.71
N LEU A 49 -11.25 68.21 -15.77
CA LEU A 49 -10.46 69.00 -14.79
C LEU A 49 -10.51 68.68 -13.25
N VAL A 50 -9.46 68.73 -12.40
CA VAL A 50 -8.03 69.11 -12.51
C VAL A 50 -7.34 68.87 -11.14
N VAL A 51 -6.04 68.50 -11.19
CA VAL A 51 -4.92 68.75 -10.24
C VAL A 51 -4.78 67.94 -8.92
N ALA A 52 -3.60 67.29 -8.83
CA ALA A 52 -2.93 66.65 -7.67
C ALA A 52 -2.10 67.71 -6.87
N PRO A 53 -1.11 67.41 -5.99
CA PRO A 53 -0.57 66.13 -5.50
C PRO A 53 -0.17 66.13 -4.00
N HIS A 54 0.52 65.05 -3.59
CA HIS A 54 1.63 64.96 -2.62
C HIS A 54 1.44 64.15 -1.32
N ASP A 55 2.06 62.96 -1.34
CA ASP A 55 2.80 62.27 -0.27
C ASP A 55 4.18 62.95 -0.03
N PRO A 56 5.06 62.57 0.94
CA PRO A 56 4.96 61.69 2.12
C PRO A 56 5.79 62.11 3.39
N ASN A 57 5.75 61.27 4.45
CA ASN A 57 6.80 60.92 5.45
C ASN A 57 7.12 61.78 6.72
N HIS A 58 7.25 61.03 7.84
CA HIS A 58 8.32 60.99 8.88
C HIS A 58 7.99 61.24 10.38
N GLU A 59 8.25 60.19 11.21
CA GLU A 59 8.98 60.13 12.52
C GLU A 59 8.48 60.98 13.72
N THR A 60 8.69 60.75 15.03
CA THR A 60 9.41 59.84 15.96
C THR A 60 8.87 60.15 17.40
N VAL A 61 8.61 59.19 18.33
CA VAL A 61 9.37 58.83 19.57
C VAL A 61 8.97 59.54 20.91
N ILE A 62 8.92 58.74 22.01
CA ILE A 62 9.00 58.98 23.51
C ILE A 62 7.75 59.33 24.39
N ASP A 63 7.40 58.35 25.26
CA ASP A 63 6.99 58.30 26.70
C ASP A 63 7.07 59.58 27.63
N PRO A 64 6.66 59.56 28.94
CA PRO A 64 5.55 58.88 29.68
C PRO A 64 4.90 59.73 30.84
N ARG A 65 3.84 59.16 31.49
CA ARG A 65 3.35 59.29 32.91
C ARG A 65 3.22 60.66 33.64
N LEU A 66 2.07 60.84 34.33
CA LEU A 66 1.81 61.26 35.75
C LEU A 66 0.29 61.59 35.85
N SER A 67 -0.50 61.55 36.95
CA SER A 67 -0.32 61.30 38.38
C SER A 67 -1.69 61.31 39.10
N THR A 68 -1.82 60.45 40.13
CA THR A 68 -2.40 60.69 41.49
C THR A 68 -3.84 61.16 41.79
N ALA A 69 -4.37 60.50 42.85
CA ALA A 69 -5.21 61.01 43.96
C ALA A 69 -6.73 61.14 43.74
N ALA A 70 -7.64 61.00 44.71
CA ALA A 70 -7.68 60.44 46.08
C ALA A 70 -9.14 60.58 46.60
N ALA A 71 -9.49 59.82 47.66
CA ALA A 71 -10.61 59.98 48.62
C ALA A 71 -12.05 59.75 48.12
N MET A 72 -12.81 58.73 48.52
CA MET A 72 -13.33 58.29 49.85
C MET A 72 -14.27 59.28 50.56
N ALA A 73 -15.55 58.89 50.74
CA ALA A 73 -16.21 58.78 52.06
C ALA A 73 -17.67 58.23 51.94
N ASP A 74 -18.00 57.41 52.95
CA ASP A 74 -19.19 56.57 53.19
C ASP A 74 -20.47 57.26 53.71
N GLY A 75 -21.57 56.47 53.77
CA GLY A 75 -22.72 56.64 54.67
C GLY A 75 -24.03 56.02 54.11
N VAL A 76 -24.42 54.75 54.35
CA VAL A 76 -25.00 54.06 55.53
C VAL A 76 -26.55 54.15 55.68
N ALA A 77 -27.20 52.96 55.71
CA ALA A 77 -28.46 52.52 56.36
C ALA A 77 -29.83 53.03 55.82
N ASP A 78 -30.96 52.30 55.77
CA ASP A 78 -31.37 50.92 56.11
C ASP A 78 -32.77 50.63 55.48
N ASP A 79 -33.13 49.34 55.44
CA ASP A 79 -34.45 48.75 55.71
C ASP A 79 -35.43 48.22 54.62
N SER A 80 -35.57 46.89 54.67
CA SER A 80 -36.77 46.03 54.58
C SER A 80 -37.45 45.63 53.22
N ALA A 81 -37.46 44.30 53.05
CA ALA A 81 -38.59 43.43 52.66
C ALA A 81 -38.84 43.01 51.17
N THR A 82 -38.64 41.69 50.97
CA THR A 82 -39.49 40.73 50.20
C THR A 82 -39.61 40.80 48.66
N GLN A 83 -38.95 39.85 47.94
CA GLN A 83 -39.55 38.68 47.24
C GLN A 83 -38.73 38.19 46.01
N LYS A 84 -38.30 36.92 46.11
CA LYS A 84 -38.27 35.83 45.09
C LYS A 84 -37.85 36.11 43.62
N ARG A 85 -36.71 35.47 43.26
CA ARG A 85 -36.36 34.67 42.03
C ARG A 85 -36.43 35.42 40.67
N SER A 86 -35.42 35.36 39.80
CA SER A 86 -34.84 34.14 39.20
C SER A 86 -33.37 34.28 38.76
N HIS A 87 -32.71 33.13 38.71
CA HIS A 87 -31.29 32.86 38.55
C HIS A 87 -30.97 32.43 37.11
N ALA A 88 -29.97 33.07 36.48
CA ALA A 88 -29.07 32.44 35.50
C ALA A 88 -27.97 33.44 35.10
N ASP A 89 -26.85 33.39 35.80
CA ASP A 89 -25.53 33.74 35.26
C ASP A 89 -24.45 33.06 36.11
N PHE A 90 -23.25 32.98 35.54
CA PHE A 90 -21.99 32.36 36.02
C PHE A 90 -21.78 30.91 35.60
N GLN A 91 -20.84 30.56 34.70
CA GLN A 91 -19.40 30.90 34.59
C GLN A 91 -18.61 30.19 35.70
N ASP A 92 -17.98 29.07 35.37
CA ASP A 92 -17.07 28.34 36.26
C ASP A 92 -15.67 28.30 35.64
N ASP A 93 -14.77 29.02 36.32
CA ASP A 93 -13.33 28.83 36.34
C ASP A 93 -12.94 28.17 37.68
N ALA A 94 -11.72 27.60 37.69
CA ALA A 94 -10.94 27.16 38.86
C ALA A 94 -11.28 25.78 39.46
N SER A 95 -10.37 25.02 40.06
CA SER A 95 -8.90 24.93 40.10
C SER A 95 -8.55 23.68 40.90
N ASP A 96 -7.34 23.18 40.71
CA ASP A 96 -6.72 22.00 41.33
C ASP A 96 -6.42 22.16 42.84
N SER A 97 -6.44 21.07 43.62
CA SER A 97 -5.78 20.98 44.95
C SER A 97 -5.69 19.53 45.44
N SER A 98 -4.48 19.13 45.89
CA SER A 98 -4.11 17.81 46.42
C SER A 98 -4.20 17.69 47.94
N ASP A 99 -4.10 16.42 48.37
CA ASP A 99 -3.59 15.84 49.64
C ASP A 99 -4.52 15.50 50.83
N ASP A 100 -4.49 14.18 51.11
CA ASP A 100 -4.51 13.42 52.37
C ASP A 100 -5.63 13.58 53.41
N ASP A 101 -6.41 12.49 53.60
CA ASP A 101 -6.80 12.03 54.95
C ASP A 101 -6.95 10.49 55.01
N MET A 102 -6.17 9.87 55.90
CA MET A 102 -6.11 8.43 56.19
C MET A 102 -7.06 8.09 57.34
N GLY A 103 -8.12 7.34 57.07
CA GLY A 103 -8.97 6.72 58.10
C GLY A 103 -9.77 5.53 57.55
N PRO A 104 -10.10 4.50 58.37
CA PRO A 104 -10.81 3.32 57.89
C PRO A 104 -12.29 3.67 57.65
N GLN A 105 -12.71 3.79 56.39
CA GLN A 105 -14.11 4.05 56.04
C GLN A 105 -14.93 2.75 55.97
N LEU A 106 -16.00 2.71 56.76
CA LEU A 106 -17.10 1.73 56.69
C LEU A 106 -17.96 1.96 55.42
N PRO A 107 -18.64 0.93 54.90
CA PRO A 107 -19.30 1.01 53.61
C PRO A 107 -20.68 1.64 53.76
N SER A 108 -20.94 2.82 53.18
CA SER A 108 -22.29 3.23 52.76
C SER A 108 -22.31 4.55 51.97
N ALA A 109 -23.33 4.62 51.11
CA ALA A 109 -23.83 5.75 50.31
C ALA A 109 -23.21 5.94 48.92
N GLU A 110 -24.02 5.59 47.92
CA GLU A 110 -23.81 5.74 46.49
C GLU A 110 -23.31 7.13 46.10
N VAL A 111 -22.15 7.16 45.46
CA VAL A 111 -21.64 8.34 44.75
C VAL A 111 -22.67 8.77 43.71
N PRO A 112 -23.10 10.06 43.65
CA PRO A 112 -24.05 10.51 42.65
C PRO A 112 -23.43 10.30 41.25
N LYS A 113 -24.07 9.44 40.45
CA LYS A 113 -23.63 9.15 39.08
C LYS A 113 -23.63 10.47 38.30
N LYS A 114 -22.44 11.02 38.02
CA LYS A 114 -22.26 12.21 37.16
C LYS A 114 -23.11 12.03 35.89
N LYS A 115 -23.93 13.03 35.54
CA LYS A 115 -24.77 13.00 34.33
C LYS A 115 -23.87 12.65 33.14
N ARG A 116 -24.15 11.51 32.50
CA ARG A 116 -23.36 11.00 31.37
C ARG A 116 -23.42 12.02 30.24
N ARG A 117 -22.25 12.45 29.75
CA ARG A 117 -22.18 13.27 28.54
C ARG A 117 -22.74 12.43 27.39
N VAL A 118 -23.76 12.93 26.71
CA VAL A 118 -24.36 12.30 25.52
C VAL A 118 -24.02 13.18 24.33
N LEU A 119 -23.54 12.58 23.25
CA LEU A 119 -23.29 13.31 22.02
C LEU A 119 -24.64 13.68 21.38
N PRO A 120 -24.89 14.94 21.01
CA PRO A 120 -26.08 15.31 20.26
C PRO A 120 -26.20 14.46 18.98
N TYR A 121 -27.40 13.98 18.67
CA TYR A 121 -27.69 13.16 17.47
C TYR A 121 -26.85 11.88 17.33
N GLU A 122 -26.30 11.32 18.42
CA GLU A 122 -25.48 10.10 18.41
C GLU A 122 -26.10 8.95 17.62
N LYS A 123 -27.42 8.75 17.75
CA LYS A 123 -28.15 7.70 17.03
C LYS A 123 -28.02 7.83 15.50
N LEU A 124 -28.03 9.05 14.97
CA LEU A 124 -27.93 9.30 13.53
C LEU A 124 -26.52 9.00 13.03
N TYR A 125 -25.49 9.40 13.79
CA TYR A 125 -24.11 9.07 13.44
C TYR A 125 -23.83 7.56 13.53
N VAL A 126 -24.43 6.87 14.50
CA VAL A 126 -24.33 5.40 14.60
C VAL A 126 -25.08 4.70 13.47
N ALA A 127 -26.23 5.22 13.04
CA ALA A 127 -26.97 4.70 11.89
C ALA A 127 -26.21 4.89 10.56
N ALA A 128 -25.30 5.85 10.48
CA ALA A 128 -24.40 6.05 9.35
C ALA A 128 -23.21 5.07 9.32
N LEU A 129 -23.12 4.13 10.27
CA LEU A 129 -22.12 3.07 10.29
C LEU A 129 -22.76 1.72 9.93
N PRO A 130 -22.01 0.76 9.37
CA PRO A 130 -22.57 -0.54 9.00
C PRO A 130 -23.26 -1.25 10.16
N THR A 131 -24.46 -1.79 9.95
CA THR A 131 -25.26 -2.45 10.99
C THR A 131 -24.71 -3.81 11.39
N SER A 132 -24.22 -4.61 10.44
CA SER A 132 -23.74 -5.96 10.74
C SER A 132 -22.37 -5.94 11.44
N ALA A 133 -22.24 -6.68 12.54
CA ALA A 133 -20.96 -6.83 13.23
C ALA A 133 -20.01 -7.82 12.52
N ARG A 134 -20.55 -8.67 11.64
CA ARG A 134 -19.79 -9.65 10.84
C ARG A 134 -19.54 -9.10 9.45
N TYR A 135 -18.47 -9.56 8.82
CA TYR A 135 -18.22 -9.19 7.43
C TYR A 135 -19.23 -9.91 6.52
N SER A 136 -19.83 -9.18 5.60
CA SER A 136 -20.82 -9.70 4.65
C SER A 136 -20.14 -10.37 3.46
N ARG A 137 -19.02 -9.81 3.01
CA ARG A 137 -18.27 -10.33 1.86
C ARG A 137 -16.77 -10.18 2.04
N SER A 138 -16.00 -11.14 1.54
CA SER A 138 -14.54 -11.03 1.41
C SER A 138 -14.11 -11.27 -0.04
N LEU A 139 -13.11 -10.50 -0.48
CA LEU A 139 -12.57 -10.50 -1.84
C LEU A 139 -11.06 -10.67 -1.78
N MET A 140 -10.47 -11.33 -2.78
CA MET A 140 -9.07 -11.74 -2.78
C MET A 140 -8.20 -10.92 -3.73
N HIS A 141 -6.92 -10.87 -3.36
CA HIS A 141 -5.81 -10.52 -4.24
C HIS A 141 -4.91 -11.76 -4.42
N LYS A 142 -3.88 -11.66 -5.26
CA LYS A 142 -2.84 -12.69 -5.40
C LYS A 142 -1.91 -12.71 -4.18
N GLU A 143 -1.55 -11.53 -3.71
CA GLU A 143 -0.70 -11.29 -2.54
C GLU A 143 -1.42 -10.43 -1.49
N GLN A 144 -0.80 -10.28 -0.33
CA GLN A 144 -1.38 -9.56 0.79
C GLN A 144 -1.75 -8.11 0.42
N VAL A 145 -2.94 -7.67 0.84
CA VAL A 145 -3.40 -6.29 0.62
C VAL A 145 -2.83 -5.39 1.71
N SER A 146 -2.01 -4.41 1.31
CA SER A 146 -1.35 -3.47 2.23
C SER A 146 -2.25 -2.29 2.57
N PHE A 147 -2.84 -1.66 1.54
CA PHE A 147 -3.58 -0.40 1.70
C PHE A 147 -4.98 -0.52 1.09
N VAL A 148 -5.93 0.11 1.76
CA VAL A 148 -7.30 0.27 1.28
C VAL A 148 -7.69 1.72 1.49
N THR A 149 -8.21 2.38 0.46
CA THR A 149 -8.57 3.79 0.57
C THR A 149 -9.83 4.08 -0.23
N TRP A 150 -10.77 4.78 0.38
CA TRP A 150 -11.90 5.38 -0.31
C TRP A 150 -11.50 6.73 -0.88
N THR A 151 -11.91 6.97 -2.11
CA THR A 151 -11.73 8.26 -2.76
C THR A 151 -12.81 9.24 -2.27
N PRO A 152 -12.43 10.45 -1.84
CA PRO A 152 -13.42 11.48 -1.53
C PRO A 152 -14.22 11.82 -2.79
N LEU A 153 -15.54 12.00 -2.69
CA LEU A 153 -16.42 12.53 -3.76
C LEU A 153 -16.62 11.65 -5.01
N THR A 154 -15.74 10.70 -5.31
CA THR A 154 -15.80 9.90 -6.55
C THR A 154 -16.29 8.46 -6.35
N ASP A 155 -16.60 8.06 -5.12
CA ASP A 155 -17.23 6.78 -4.75
C ASP A 155 -16.47 5.52 -5.23
N PHE A 156 -15.15 5.63 -5.41
CA PHE A 156 -14.27 4.50 -5.71
C PHE A 156 -13.50 4.03 -4.48
N LEU A 157 -13.42 2.72 -4.33
CA LEU A 157 -12.52 2.04 -3.41
C LEU A 157 -11.28 1.62 -4.19
N ILE A 158 -10.11 1.93 -3.65
CA ILE A 158 -8.83 1.54 -4.21
C ILE A 158 -8.16 0.58 -3.23
N THR A 159 -7.72 -0.56 -3.74
CA THR A 159 -6.96 -1.54 -2.95
C THR A 159 -5.57 -1.72 -3.56
N SER A 160 -4.55 -1.76 -2.71
CA SER A 160 -3.15 -1.88 -3.12
C SER A 160 -2.49 -3.05 -2.41
N SER A 161 -1.82 -3.89 -3.18
CA SER A 161 -1.21 -5.15 -2.74
C SER A 161 0.31 -5.03 -2.67
N VAL A 162 0.93 -5.89 -1.84
CA VAL A 162 2.40 -5.96 -1.65
C VAL A 162 3.12 -6.31 -2.95
N ASP A 163 2.47 -6.94 -3.92
CA ASP A 163 3.04 -7.31 -5.23
C ASP A 163 3.10 -6.17 -6.26
N GLY A 164 2.70 -4.95 -5.88
CA GLY A 164 2.67 -3.82 -6.80
C GLY A 164 1.36 -3.66 -7.57
N VAL A 165 0.34 -4.47 -7.28
CA VAL A 165 -0.95 -4.42 -7.97
C VAL A 165 -1.93 -3.48 -7.24
N VAL A 166 -2.57 -2.62 -8.03
CA VAL A 166 -3.64 -1.70 -7.61
C VAL A 166 -4.93 -2.10 -8.30
N LYS A 167 -6.03 -2.19 -7.55
CA LYS A 167 -7.36 -2.47 -8.10
C LYS A 167 -8.34 -1.36 -7.74
N PHE A 168 -9.16 -1.00 -8.72
CA PHE A 168 -10.24 -0.04 -8.59
C PHE A 168 -11.57 -0.77 -8.50
N TRP A 169 -12.36 -0.39 -7.51
CA TRP A 169 -13.68 -0.93 -7.25
C TRP A 169 -14.68 0.23 -7.18
N LYS A 170 -15.79 0.11 -7.89
CA LYS A 170 -16.86 1.11 -7.89
C LYS A 170 -17.87 0.77 -6.80
N LYS A 171 -18.27 1.76 -6.00
CA LYS A 171 -19.42 1.62 -5.11
C LYS A 171 -20.69 1.61 -5.95
N ILE A 172 -21.47 0.55 -5.83
CA ILE A 172 -22.83 0.46 -6.40
C ILE A 172 -23.86 0.62 -5.27
N ALA A 173 -25.16 0.60 -5.57
CA ALA A 173 -26.20 0.78 -4.56
C ALA A 173 -26.08 -0.21 -3.38
N GLN A 174 -25.70 -1.46 -3.66
CA GLN A 174 -25.43 -2.49 -2.66
C GLN A 174 -24.10 -3.18 -2.94
N GLY A 175 -23.11 -2.93 -2.08
CA GLY A 175 -21.76 -3.51 -2.23
C GLY A 175 -20.88 -2.80 -3.27
N ILE A 176 -19.90 -3.53 -3.80
CA ILE A 176 -18.87 -3.01 -4.70
C ILE A 176 -18.70 -3.90 -5.94
N GLU A 177 -18.30 -3.28 -7.04
CA GLU A 177 -18.01 -3.94 -8.31
C GLU A 177 -16.55 -3.71 -8.72
N PHE A 178 -15.91 -4.74 -9.26
CA PHE A 178 -14.55 -4.62 -9.80
C PHE A 178 -14.58 -3.86 -11.12
N VAL A 179 -13.69 -2.87 -11.27
CA VAL A 179 -13.60 -2.04 -12.49
C VAL A 179 -12.36 -2.37 -13.29
N LYS A 180 -11.17 -2.17 -12.69
CA LYS A 180 -9.89 -2.25 -13.41
C LYS A 180 -8.77 -2.66 -12.46
N GLU A 181 -7.82 -3.42 -12.99
CA GLU A 181 -6.58 -3.81 -12.31
C GLU A 181 -5.38 -3.19 -13.03
N PHE A 182 -4.41 -2.72 -12.25
CA PHE A 182 -3.15 -2.19 -12.72
C PHE A 182 -1.98 -2.83 -12.00
N ARG A 183 -1.00 -3.28 -12.76
CA ARG A 183 0.33 -3.56 -12.20
C ARG A 183 1.11 -2.24 -12.14
N ALA A 184 0.91 -1.51 -11.05
CA ALA A 184 1.52 -0.22 -10.83
C ALA A 184 3.03 -0.36 -10.66
N HIS A 185 3.51 -1.25 -9.81
CA HIS A 185 4.93 -1.36 -9.51
C HIS A 185 5.46 -2.78 -9.76
N ASN A 186 6.77 -2.88 -10.02
CA ASN A 186 7.46 -4.17 -10.11
C ASN A 186 7.90 -4.69 -8.73
N GLY A 187 7.77 -3.87 -7.69
CA GLY A 187 8.04 -4.19 -6.29
C GLY A 187 6.92 -3.74 -5.36
N GLU A 188 7.21 -3.77 -4.06
CA GLU A 188 6.27 -3.39 -3.00
C GLU A 188 5.87 -1.92 -3.09
N ILE A 189 4.58 -1.65 -2.93
CA ILE A 189 4.04 -0.30 -2.76
C ILE A 189 4.35 0.14 -1.33
N LYS A 190 5.16 1.19 -1.17
CA LYS A 190 5.57 1.71 0.13
C LYS A 190 4.54 2.66 0.73
N ALA A 191 3.92 3.49 -0.11
CA ALA A 191 2.92 4.46 0.30
C ALA A 191 1.92 4.73 -0.81
N VAL A 192 0.70 5.10 -0.40
CA VAL A 192 -0.38 5.50 -1.29
C VAL A 192 -1.00 6.78 -0.77
N ALA A 193 -1.46 7.63 -1.67
CA ALA A 193 -2.17 8.86 -1.31
C ALA A 193 -3.26 9.19 -2.32
N VAL A 194 -4.46 9.49 -1.82
CA VAL A 194 -5.54 10.03 -2.63
C VAL A 194 -5.58 11.54 -2.44
N SER A 195 -5.77 12.27 -3.53
CA SER A 195 -5.99 13.71 -3.55
C SER A 195 -7.28 14.10 -2.81
N GLN A 196 -7.34 15.30 -2.23
CA GLN A 196 -8.49 15.73 -1.43
C GLN A 196 -9.78 15.93 -2.25
N ASP A 197 -9.65 16.12 -3.56
CA ASP A 197 -10.74 16.16 -4.53
C ASP A 197 -11.10 14.76 -5.06
N GLY A 198 -10.31 13.73 -4.73
CA GLY A 198 -10.54 12.32 -5.07
C GLY A 198 -10.40 11.98 -6.54
N ARG A 199 -9.80 12.88 -7.33
CA ARG A 199 -9.57 12.69 -8.77
C ARG A 199 -8.25 12.00 -9.07
N SER A 200 -7.22 12.32 -8.30
CA SER A 200 -5.88 11.76 -8.49
C SER A 200 -5.52 10.79 -7.35
N PHE A 201 -4.86 9.69 -7.72
CA PHE A 201 -4.33 8.70 -6.82
C PHE A 201 -2.85 8.47 -7.10
N ALA A 202 -1.99 8.64 -6.10
CA ALA A 202 -0.55 8.46 -6.23
C ALA A 202 -0.11 7.19 -5.51
N THR A 203 0.76 6.41 -6.14
CA THR A 203 1.45 5.26 -5.54
C THR A 203 2.96 5.44 -5.62
N ALA A 204 3.64 5.16 -4.52
CA ALA A 204 5.10 5.09 -4.44
C ALA A 204 5.55 3.64 -4.30
N GLY A 205 6.40 3.21 -5.21
CA GLY A 205 6.96 1.86 -5.22
C GLY A 205 8.40 1.80 -4.69
N ALA A 206 8.80 0.62 -4.24
CA ALA A 206 10.19 0.27 -3.98
C ALA A 206 11.06 0.23 -5.25
N ASP A 207 10.45 0.36 -6.43
CA ASP A 207 11.10 0.43 -7.74
C ASP A 207 11.54 1.85 -8.13
N GLU A 208 11.62 2.76 -7.15
CA GLU A 208 12.07 4.15 -7.34
C GLU A 208 11.17 4.95 -8.30
N THR A 209 9.91 4.56 -8.42
CA THR A 209 8.93 5.29 -9.23
C THR A 209 7.73 5.75 -8.42
N ILE A 210 7.15 6.86 -8.85
CA ILE A 210 5.83 7.30 -8.43
C ILE A 210 4.92 7.24 -9.64
N LYS A 211 3.74 6.66 -9.46
CA LYS A 211 2.71 6.59 -10.49
C LYS A 211 1.48 7.34 -10.03
N ILE A 212 0.98 8.23 -10.88
CA ILE A 212 -0.19 9.05 -10.63
C ILE A 212 -1.29 8.57 -11.57
N PHE A 213 -2.40 8.16 -10.99
CA PHE A 213 -3.58 7.67 -11.70
C PHE A 213 -4.70 8.70 -11.62
N ASP A 214 -5.47 8.82 -12.69
CA ASP A 214 -6.80 9.45 -12.64
C ASP A 214 -7.81 8.37 -12.23
N VAL A 215 -8.50 8.64 -11.13
CA VAL A 215 -9.49 7.75 -10.53
C VAL A 215 -10.76 7.68 -11.38
N ILE A 216 -11.11 8.74 -12.13
CA ILE A 216 -12.38 8.79 -12.89
C ILE A 216 -12.23 8.07 -14.23
N THR A 217 -11.16 8.36 -14.96
CA THR A 217 -10.88 7.74 -16.28
C THR A 217 -10.19 6.39 -16.13
N PHE A 218 -9.67 6.08 -14.94
CA PHE A 218 -8.87 4.91 -14.64
C PHE A 218 -7.64 4.81 -15.53
N ASP A 219 -6.95 5.91 -15.78
CA ASP A 219 -5.75 5.93 -16.61
C ASP A 219 -4.53 6.39 -15.80
N LEU A 220 -3.35 5.94 -16.23
CA LEU A 220 -2.09 6.41 -15.68
C LEU A 220 -1.83 7.80 -16.28
N LEU A 221 -1.89 8.84 -15.45
CA LEU A 221 -1.65 10.23 -15.85
C LEU A 221 -0.16 10.48 -16.07
N SER A 222 0.67 10.11 -15.09
CA SER A 222 2.10 10.34 -15.16
C SER A 222 2.87 9.30 -14.35
N MET A 223 4.12 9.09 -14.77
CA MET A 223 5.12 8.30 -14.07
C MET A 223 6.32 9.20 -13.82
N ILE A 224 6.68 9.37 -12.54
CA ILE A 224 7.86 10.12 -12.13
C ILE A 224 8.94 9.11 -11.71
N THR A 225 10.07 9.10 -12.42
CA THR A 225 11.24 8.29 -12.07
C THR A 225 12.11 9.04 -11.07
N LEU A 226 12.37 8.43 -9.92
CA LEU A 226 13.18 8.98 -8.85
C LEU A 226 14.58 8.37 -8.87
N ASN A 227 15.56 9.09 -8.31
CA ASN A 227 16.91 8.58 -8.07
C ASN A 227 17.09 8.02 -6.64
N TYR A 228 15.98 7.73 -5.97
CA TYR A 228 15.94 7.26 -4.59
C TYR A 228 14.65 6.48 -4.31
N VAL A 229 14.68 5.65 -3.28
CA VAL A 229 13.50 4.89 -2.83
C VAL A 229 12.58 5.82 -2.03
N PRO A 230 11.32 6.04 -2.46
CA PRO A 230 10.36 6.84 -1.72
C PRO A 230 9.83 6.08 -0.49
N LYS A 231 9.65 6.79 0.62
CA LYS A 231 9.15 6.21 1.89
C LYS A 231 7.68 6.55 2.13
N SER A 232 7.30 7.81 1.93
CA SER A 232 5.94 8.32 2.16
C SER A 232 5.57 9.30 1.06
N VAL A 233 4.28 9.36 0.72
CA VAL A 233 3.73 10.25 -0.30
C VAL A 233 2.48 10.91 0.26
N CYS A 234 2.32 12.21 0.01
CA CYS A 234 1.16 12.98 0.46
C CYS A 234 0.81 14.08 -0.54
N TRP A 235 -0.47 14.24 -0.84
CA TRP A 235 -0.97 15.38 -1.60
C TRP A 235 -1.04 16.61 -0.69
N VAL A 236 -0.37 17.69 -1.09
CA VAL A 236 -0.17 18.90 -0.27
C VAL A 236 -0.74 20.15 -0.94
N HIS A 237 -1.96 20.03 -1.45
CA HIS A 237 -2.66 21.13 -2.11
C HIS A 237 -4.09 21.29 -1.59
N LYS A 238 -4.59 22.51 -1.71
CA LYS A 238 -5.98 22.82 -1.38
C LYS A 238 -6.96 22.19 -2.35
N LYS A 239 -8.20 21.98 -1.90
CA LYS A 239 -9.29 21.49 -2.75
C LYS A 239 -9.52 22.43 -3.93
N GLY A 240 -9.49 21.87 -5.15
CA GLY A 240 -9.69 22.64 -6.39
C GLY A 240 -8.48 23.49 -6.82
N ALA A 241 -7.30 23.29 -6.22
CA ALA A 241 -6.08 23.93 -6.67
C ALA A 241 -5.77 23.56 -8.13
N SER A 242 -5.48 24.56 -8.96
CA SER A 242 -5.07 24.34 -10.37
C SER A 242 -3.70 23.66 -10.49
N PHE A 243 -2.88 23.78 -9.45
CA PHE A 243 -1.53 23.22 -9.38
C PHE A 243 -1.46 22.26 -8.19
N PRO A 244 -1.78 20.96 -8.38
CA PRO A 244 -1.69 19.99 -7.32
C PRO A 244 -0.21 19.73 -7.00
N LEU A 245 0.14 19.73 -5.72
CA LEU A 245 1.49 19.49 -5.23
C LEU A 245 1.56 18.13 -4.56
N LEU A 246 2.65 17.41 -4.81
CA LEU A 246 2.90 16.08 -4.24
C LEU A 246 4.19 16.10 -3.41
N ALA A 247 4.07 15.89 -2.11
CA ALA A 247 5.22 15.75 -1.21
C ALA A 247 5.63 14.28 -1.11
N VAL A 248 6.93 14.02 -1.23
CA VAL A 248 7.53 12.68 -1.25
C VAL A 248 8.73 12.68 -0.31
N SER A 249 8.75 11.77 0.65
CA SER A 249 9.92 11.59 1.52
C SER A 249 10.85 10.52 0.99
N GLN A 250 12.14 10.71 1.24
CA GLN A 250 13.19 9.75 0.88
C GLN A 250 13.42 8.72 1.99
N GLU A 251 13.67 7.46 1.62
CA GLU A 251 14.15 6.45 2.56
C GLU A 251 15.64 6.66 2.91
N GLY A 252 15.98 6.59 4.20
CA GLY A 252 17.35 6.69 4.69
C GLY A 252 17.91 8.11 4.86
N LYS A 253 17.29 9.14 4.27
CA LYS A 253 17.67 10.56 4.46
C LYS A 253 16.48 11.38 4.96
N PRO A 254 16.69 12.37 5.86
CA PRO A 254 15.63 13.25 6.36
C PRO A 254 15.30 14.38 5.37
N VAL A 255 14.95 14.02 4.14
CA VAL A 255 14.67 14.97 3.05
C VAL A 255 13.28 14.72 2.50
N VAL A 256 12.56 15.81 2.26
CA VAL A 256 11.24 15.80 1.61
C VAL A 256 11.33 16.60 0.32
N HIS A 257 10.91 15.97 -0.77
CA HIS A 257 10.87 16.56 -2.11
C HIS A 257 9.41 16.90 -2.47
N VAL A 258 9.19 18.07 -3.04
CA VAL A 258 7.89 18.53 -3.53
C VAL A 258 7.90 18.49 -5.05
N TYR A 259 7.00 17.70 -5.63
CA TYR A 259 6.84 17.51 -7.08
C TYR A 259 5.54 18.15 -7.57
N ASP A 260 5.48 18.40 -8.88
CA ASP A 260 4.23 18.73 -9.56
C ASP A 260 3.35 17.48 -9.65
N GLY A 261 2.18 17.55 -9.04
CA GLY A 261 1.19 16.48 -9.01
C GLY A 261 0.52 16.21 -10.36
N ARG A 262 0.69 17.09 -11.35
CA ARG A 262 0.29 16.81 -12.76
C ARG A 262 1.30 15.92 -13.46
N GLY A 263 2.53 15.84 -12.93
CA GLY A 263 3.62 15.06 -13.50
C GLY A 263 4.09 15.58 -14.86
N GLU A 264 3.94 16.89 -15.11
CA GLU A 264 4.54 17.58 -16.27
C GLU A 264 6.05 17.77 -16.09
N GLN A 265 6.51 17.85 -14.83
CA GLN A 265 7.91 18.00 -14.46
C GLN A 265 8.36 16.77 -13.67
N GLU A 266 9.44 16.14 -14.13
CA GLU A 266 10.06 14.99 -13.45
C GLU A 266 10.96 15.43 -12.28
N GLU A 267 11.52 16.64 -12.35
CA GLU A 267 12.36 17.19 -11.28
C GLU A 267 11.53 17.75 -10.13
N PRO A 268 12.03 17.67 -8.88
CA PRO A 268 11.34 18.26 -7.74
C PRO A 268 11.37 19.79 -7.83
N ILE A 269 10.21 20.42 -7.68
CA ILE A 269 10.03 21.88 -7.59
C ILE A 269 10.86 22.42 -6.42
N HIS A 270 10.82 21.73 -5.29
CA HIS A 270 11.55 22.11 -4.09
C HIS A 270 12.02 20.90 -3.30
N THR A 271 13.12 21.07 -2.58
CA THR A 271 13.69 20.05 -1.69
C THR A 271 13.88 20.64 -0.31
N ILE A 272 13.03 20.22 0.63
CA ILE A 272 13.04 20.64 2.03
C ILE A 272 14.12 19.84 2.76
N LYS A 273 15.16 20.54 3.24
CA LYS A 273 16.26 19.96 4.00
C LYS A 273 16.23 20.49 5.43
N GLY A 274 16.54 19.62 6.40
CA GLY A 274 16.70 20.02 7.80
C GLY A 274 15.41 20.22 8.59
N LEU A 275 14.27 19.76 8.05
CA LEU A 275 13.01 19.64 8.80
C LEU A 275 13.22 18.62 9.94
N HIS A 276 13.37 17.34 9.58
CA HIS A 276 13.61 16.28 10.55
C HIS A 276 15.10 15.92 10.69
N ARG A 277 15.42 15.21 11.78
CA ARG A 277 16.75 14.59 11.97
C ARG A 277 16.83 13.17 11.42
N ASN A 278 15.71 12.43 11.48
CA ASN A 278 15.59 11.09 10.94
C ASN A 278 14.70 11.08 9.68
N PRO A 279 14.74 10.00 8.87
CA PRO A 279 13.87 9.88 7.69
C PRO A 279 12.40 10.06 8.03
N VAL A 280 11.69 10.80 7.18
CA VAL A 280 10.26 11.05 7.33
C VAL A 280 9.49 9.88 6.74
N HIS A 281 8.67 9.20 7.53
CA HIS A 281 7.89 8.05 7.08
C HIS A 281 6.38 8.32 7.04
N LEU A 282 5.89 9.41 7.63
CA LEU A 282 4.47 9.80 7.58
C LEU A 282 4.29 11.28 7.27
N MET A 283 3.29 11.57 6.45
CA MET A 283 2.85 12.93 6.12
C MET A 283 1.33 12.95 5.95
N ALA A 284 0.68 13.99 6.47
CA ALA A 284 -0.74 14.24 6.28
C ALA A 284 -1.01 15.74 6.12
N PHE A 285 -1.78 16.11 5.11
CA PHE A 285 -2.10 17.51 4.81
C PHE A 285 -3.48 17.93 5.36
N ASN A 286 -3.52 19.10 5.99
CA ASN A 286 -4.73 19.74 6.49
C ASN A 286 -5.07 20.95 5.63
N ASP A 287 -6.18 20.85 4.90
CA ASP A 287 -6.69 21.88 3.99
C ASP A 287 -7.07 23.18 4.74
N ASN A 288 -7.62 23.07 5.96
CA ASN A 288 -8.12 24.23 6.72
C ASN A 288 -7.02 25.19 7.16
N TYR A 289 -5.84 24.65 7.49
CA TYR A 289 -4.70 25.42 7.98
C TYR A 289 -3.57 25.54 6.96
N ASP A 290 -3.75 24.99 5.76
CA ASP A 290 -2.71 24.87 4.72
C ASP A 290 -1.41 24.28 5.28
N CYS A 291 -1.54 23.20 6.07
CA CYS A 291 -0.45 22.70 6.90
C CYS A 291 -0.28 21.20 6.71
N VAL A 292 0.95 20.77 6.50
CA VAL A 292 1.35 19.37 6.52
C VAL A 292 1.90 19.03 7.90
N VAL A 293 1.42 17.92 8.45
CA VAL A 293 1.99 17.29 9.63
C VAL A 293 2.85 16.14 9.15
N SER A 294 4.15 16.19 9.45
CA SER A 294 5.11 15.13 9.11
C SER A 294 5.70 14.51 10.37
N ALA A 295 5.99 13.20 10.32
CA ALA A 295 6.65 12.49 11.41
C ALA A 295 7.87 11.69 10.93
N ASP A 296 8.90 11.69 11.77
CA ASP A 296 10.12 10.92 11.54
C ASP A 296 10.12 9.56 12.24
N GLU A 297 11.04 8.68 11.80
CA GLU A 297 11.25 7.37 12.42
C GLU A 297 11.75 7.45 13.87
N GLY A 298 12.13 8.63 14.36
CA GLY A 298 12.51 8.89 15.74
C GLY A 298 11.35 9.35 16.65
N GLY A 299 10.13 9.43 16.12
CA GLY A 299 8.95 9.88 16.85
C GLY A 299 8.83 11.39 17.03
N MET A 300 9.52 12.19 16.22
CA MET A 300 9.35 13.64 16.15
C MET A 300 8.27 14.02 15.14
N ILE A 301 7.37 14.91 15.54
CA ILE A 301 6.33 15.48 14.68
C ILE A 301 6.63 16.96 14.41
N GLU A 302 6.44 17.36 13.15
CA GLU A 302 6.66 18.73 12.69
C GLU A 302 5.55 19.22 11.77
N TYR A 303 5.37 20.54 11.79
CA TYR A 303 4.34 21.26 11.05
C TYR A 303 5.05 22.17 10.05
N TRP A 304 4.63 22.10 8.80
CA TRP A 304 5.17 22.92 7.72
C TRP A 304 4.08 23.17 6.69
N GLN A 305 4.12 24.33 6.04
CA GLN A 305 3.17 24.68 4.97
C GLN A 305 3.77 24.40 3.59
N PRO A 306 3.00 23.91 2.61
CA PRO A 306 3.52 23.67 1.27
C PRO A 306 3.64 24.96 0.43
N SER A 307 2.97 26.04 0.86
CA SER A 307 2.95 27.33 0.19
C SER A 307 3.95 28.31 0.82
N GLY A 308 4.86 28.90 0.03
CA GLY A 308 5.80 29.92 0.52
C GLY A 308 7.13 29.34 1.04
N THR A 309 7.49 29.65 2.30
CA THR A 309 8.84 29.37 2.86
C THR A 309 9.05 27.97 3.43
N TYR A 310 8.01 27.11 3.41
CA TYR A 310 8.02 25.78 4.02
C TYR A 310 8.21 25.75 5.54
N ASP A 311 7.98 26.87 6.22
CA ASP A 311 7.95 26.97 7.68
C ASP A 311 6.60 26.58 8.25
N LYS A 312 6.49 26.55 9.58
CA LYS A 312 5.19 26.39 10.25
C LYS A 312 4.26 27.56 9.87
N PRO A 313 2.96 27.32 9.64
CA PRO A 313 2.01 28.40 9.42
C PRO A 313 1.79 29.23 10.70
N ASN A 314 1.34 30.48 10.53
CA ASN A 314 1.07 31.38 11.67
C ASN A 314 -0.23 31.03 12.43
N GLY A 315 -1.12 30.25 11.82
CA GLY A 315 -2.42 29.86 12.41
C GLY A 315 -2.36 28.68 13.39
N VAL A 316 -1.17 28.16 13.69
CA VAL A 316 -0.94 27.09 14.66
C VAL A 316 -0.09 27.60 15.81
N PHE A 317 0.13 26.75 16.82
CA PHE A 317 0.91 27.06 18.03
C PHE A 317 2.18 27.90 17.77
N GLU A 318 2.44 28.84 18.67
CA GLU A 318 3.59 29.75 18.57
C GLU A 318 4.90 29.04 18.92
N TYR A 319 4.94 28.36 20.07
CA TYR A 319 6.12 27.71 20.60
C TYR A 319 5.96 26.19 20.64
N LYS A 320 6.94 25.45 20.11
CA LYS A 320 6.92 23.97 20.14
C LYS A 320 6.94 23.43 21.58
N SER A 321 7.51 24.17 22.53
CA SER A 321 7.56 23.81 23.95
C SER A 321 6.18 23.77 24.64
N SER A 322 5.19 24.51 24.13
CA SER A 322 3.82 24.48 24.68
C SER A 322 2.97 23.33 24.14
N THR A 323 3.55 22.46 23.29
CA THR A 323 2.86 21.37 22.61
C THR A 323 3.22 20.01 23.20
N ASN A 324 2.43 18.99 22.85
CA ASN A 324 2.67 17.60 23.23
C ASN A 324 3.31 16.78 22.10
N LEU A 325 3.89 17.42 21.09
CA LEU A 325 4.48 16.74 19.94
C LEU A 325 5.71 15.89 20.30
N PHE A 326 6.31 16.10 21.46
CA PHE A 326 7.44 15.33 21.98
C PHE A 326 7.03 14.05 22.71
N ASP A 327 5.73 13.81 22.92
CA ASP A 327 5.25 12.70 23.75
C ASP A 327 5.63 11.34 23.16
N PHE A 328 5.67 11.20 21.84
CA PHE A 328 6.11 9.99 21.14
C PHE A 328 7.59 9.68 21.45
N LYS A 329 8.46 10.68 21.28
CA LYS A 329 9.88 10.55 21.61
C LYS A 329 10.13 10.27 23.09
N LYS A 330 9.36 10.91 23.98
CA LYS A 330 9.41 10.65 25.43
C LYS A 330 9.00 9.22 25.77
N ALA A 331 7.97 8.71 25.08
CA ALA A 331 7.50 7.32 25.21
C ALA A 331 8.36 6.29 24.46
N LYS A 332 9.40 6.73 23.72
CA LYS A 332 10.21 5.90 22.83
C LYS A 332 9.34 5.11 21.83
N SER A 333 8.24 5.72 21.37
CA SER A 333 7.34 5.17 20.39
C SER A 333 7.33 6.00 19.12
N VAL A 334 7.02 5.33 18.01
CA VAL A 334 7.00 5.93 16.67
C VAL A 334 5.56 5.87 16.16
N PRO A 335 4.99 6.99 15.67
CA PRO A 335 3.67 6.97 15.07
C PRO A 335 3.69 6.10 13.81
N THR A 336 2.67 5.27 13.60
CA THR A 336 2.51 4.42 12.40
C THR A 336 1.52 5.00 11.41
N CYS A 337 0.61 5.84 11.86
CA CYS A 337 -0.29 6.62 11.01
C CYS A 337 -0.55 7.99 11.61
N ILE A 338 -0.87 8.95 10.74
CA ILE A 338 -1.42 10.25 11.12
C ILE A 338 -2.63 10.45 10.24
N THR A 339 -3.79 10.62 10.87
CA THR A 339 -5.05 10.88 10.15
C THR A 339 -5.64 12.16 10.70
N ILE A 340 -5.98 13.07 9.80
CA ILE A 340 -6.62 14.34 10.15
C ILE A 340 -8.13 14.12 10.14
N SER A 341 -8.82 14.71 11.12
CA SER A 341 -10.29 14.71 11.16
C SER A 341 -10.85 15.35 9.88
N PRO A 342 -11.99 14.88 9.33
CA PRO A 342 -12.65 15.55 8.20
C PRO A 342 -12.98 17.02 8.46
N GLN A 343 -13.15 17.43 9.73
CA GLN A 343 -13.35 18.83 10.12
C GLN A 343 -12.04 19.65 10.20
N GLY A 344 -10.87 19.01 10.07
CA GLY A 344 -9.55 19.64 10.15
C GLY A 344 -9.13 20.15 11.54
N LYS A 345 -9.98 20.01 12.58
CA LYS A 345 -9.71 20.54 13.92
C LYS A 345 -8.80 19.66 14.76
N ASN A 346 -8.90 18.35 14.60
CA ASN A 346 -8.13 17.37 15.36
C ASN A 346 -7.37 16.46 14.42
N PHE A 347 -6.29 15.85 14.91
CA PHE A 347 -5.65 14.71 14.24
C PHE A 347 -5.39 13.60 15.24
N VAL A 348 -5.37 12.37 14.73
CA VAL A 348 -5.11 11.17 15.53
C VAL A 348 -3.84 10.51 15.01
N ALA A 349 -3.07 9.97 15.95
CA ALA A 349 -1.92 9.14 15.65
C ALA A 349 -1.94 7.87 16.50
N PHE A 350 -1.68 6.75 15.85
CA PHE A 350 -1.41 5.47 16.51
C PHE A 350 0.09 5.24 16.52
N SER A 351 0.62 4.68 17.59
CA SER A 351 2.05 4.45 17.73
C SER A 351 2.38 3.04 18.19
N LEU A 352 3.58 2.60 17.80
CA LEU A 352 4.19 1.35 18.23
C LEU A 352 5.58 1.64 18.83
N PRO A 353 6.05 0.85 19.82
CA PRO A 353 5.43 -0.37 20.37
C PRO A 353 4.44 -0.14 21.52
N ASP A 354 4.20 1.11 21.93
CA ASP A 354 3.32 1.43 23.08
C ASP A 354 1.82 1.16 22.83
N ARG A 355 1.39 1.05 21.55
CA ARG A 355 0.02 0.74 21.13
C ARG A 355 -1.00 1.72 21.70
N LYS A 356 -0.64 3.00 21.68
CA LYS A 356 -1.51 4.08 22.16
C LYS A 356 -2.07 4.86 20.99
N ILE A 357 -3.35 5.19 21.09
CA ILE A 357 -4.01 6.12 20.18
C ILE A 357 -4.03 7.47 20.86
N ARG A 358 -3.38 8.46 20.25
CA ARG A 358 -3.29 9.83 20.77
C ARG A 358 -4.10 10.76 19.87
N LEU A 359 -5.06 11.44 20.46
CA LEU A 359 -5.88 12.47 19.81
C LEU A 359 -5.32 13.83 20.18
N PHE A 360 -4.95 14.62 19.19
CA PHE A 360 -4.41 15.96 19.35
C PHE A 360 -5.37 16.99 18.76
N ASP A 361 -5.41 18.16 19.38
CA ASP A 361 -5.96 19.34 18.74
C ASP A 361 -4.93 19.88 17.72
N PHE A 362 -5.38 20.22 16.52
CA PHE A 362 -4.48 20.59 15.42
C PHE A 362 -3.87 21.98 15.61
N ALA A 363 -4.67 22.95 16.06
CA ALA A 363 -4.20 24.34 16.21
C ALA A 363 -3.20 24.46 17.36
N SER A 364 -3.52 23.90 18.52
CA SER A 364 -2.64 23.97 19.70
C SER A 364 -1.55 22.90 19.73
N ALA A 365 -1.68 21.83 18.93
CA ALA A 365 -0.84 20.62 18.98
C ALA A 365 -0.72 20.02 20.40
N LYS A 366 -1.72 20.28 21.26
CA LYS A 366 -1.81 19.70 22.60
C LYS A 366 -2.53 18.36 22.53
N LEU A 367 -2.10 17.46 23.40
CA LEU A 367 -2.71 16.15 23.54
C LEU A 367 -4.08 16.32 24.19
N HIS A 368 -5.14 16.01 23.45
CA HIS A 368 -6.50 16.04 23.98
C HIS A 368 -6.75 14.79 24.82
N ARG A 369 -6.49 13.61 24.25
CA ARG A 369 -6.73 12.31 24.92
C ARG A 369 -5.77 11.23 24.44
N THR A 370 -5.54 10.25 25.31
CA THR A 370 -4.82 9.01 24.97
C THR A 370 -5.70 7.82 25.32
N TYR A 371 -5.82 6.88 24.38
CA TYR A 371 -6.46 5.59 24.57
C TYR A 371 -5.38 4.51 24.57
N ASP A 372 -5.35 3.72 25.64
CA ASP A 372 -4.34 2.67 25.84
C ASP A 372 -4.87 1.33 25.34
N GLU A 373 -4.28 0.83 24.26
CA GLU A 373 -4.54 -0.49 23.68
C GLU A 373 -3.29 -1.39 23.81
N SER A 374 -2.45 -1.13 24.81
CA SER A 374 -1.31 -1.97 25.13
C SER A 374 -1.74 -3.38 25.52
N LEU A 375 -0.85 -4.35 25.31
CA LEU A 375 -1.09 -5.74 25.69
C LEU A 375 -1.37 -5.87 27.19
N GLN A 376 -0.66 -5.10 28.02
CA GLN A 376 -0.88 -5.08 29.46
C GLN A 376 -2.31 -4.63 29.79
N ALA A 377 -2.78 -3.54 29.19
CA ALA A 377 -4.14 -3.07 29.40
C ALA A 377 -5.18 -4.12 28.97
N VAL A 378 -4.94 -4.85 27.89
CA VAL A 378 -5.83 -5.92 27.42
C VAL A 378 -5.81 -7.13 28.37
N GLU A 379 -4.63 -7.52 28.87
CA GLU A 379 -4.48 -8.60 29.86
C GLU A 379 -5.18 -8.24 31.18
N ASP A 380 -5.02 -7.01 31.66
CA ASP A 380 -5.65 -6.51 32.88
C ASP A 380 -7.17 -6.48 32.73
N LEU A 381 -7.70 -6.02 31.59
CA LEU A 381 -9.13 -6.03 31.29
C LEU A 381 -9.73 -7.44 31.25
N GLN A 382 -8.96 -8.41 30.74
CA GLN A 382 -9.34 -9.83 30.70
C GLN A 382 -9.32 -10.47 32.10
N GLN A 383 -8.38 -10.09 32.96
CA GLN A 383 -8.30 -10.55 34.35
C GLN A 383 -9.39 -9.93 35.25
N ALA A 384 -9.65 -8.63 35.08
CA ALA A 384 -10.64 -7.88 35.85
C ALA A 384 -12.10 -8.24 35.52
N GLY A 385 -12.34 -9.12 34.52
CA GLY A 385 -13.69 -9.52 34.09
C GLY A 385 -14.54 -8.38 33.52
N SER A 386 -13.92 -7.21 33.28
CA SER A 386 -14.57 -6.00 32.75
C SER A 386 -14.53 -5.94 31.22
N ALA A 387 -13.74 -6.80 30.57
CA ALA A 387 -13.86 -7.04 29.14
C ALA A 387 -15.27 -7.57 28.83
N SER A 388 -15.96 -6.95 27.88
CA SER A 388 -17.35 -7.29 27.51
C SER A 388 -17.57 -8.74 27.01
N GLN A 389 -16.52 -9.56 26.94
CA GLN A 389 -16.54 -11.02 26.88
C GLN A 389 -15.15 -11.55 27.25
N LYS A 390 -15.07 -12.46 28.21
CA LYS A 390 -13.83 -13.17 28.55
C LYS A 390 -13.50 -14.15 27.42
N MET A 391 -12.38 -13.95 26.74
CA MET A 391 -11.91 -14.89 25.71
C MET A 391 -11.37 -16.18 26.31
N ASP A 392 -11.45 -17.28 25.54
CA ASP A 392 -10.74 -18.52 25.89
C ASP A 392 -9.22 -18.31 25.83
N GLN A 393 -8.47 -19.01 26.69
CA GLN A 393 -7.02 -18.85 26.79
C GLN A 393 -6.30 -19.24 25.49
N VAL A 394 -6.81 -20.25 24.77
CA VAL A 394 -6.22 -20.69 23.50
C VAL A 394 -6.42 -19.63 22.42
N GLU A 395 -7.62 -19.07 22.34
CA GLU A 395 -7.91 -18.00 21.39
C GLU A 395 -7.13 -16.72 21.69
N PHE A 396 -7.03 -16.36 22.98
CA PHE A 396 -6.24 -15.22 23.43
C PHE A 396 -4.76 -15.37 23.04
N GLY A 397 -4.16 -16.54 23.30
CA GLY A 397 -2.79 -16.83 22.90
C GLY A 397 -2.57 -16.74 21.38
N ARG A 398 -3.54 -17.18 20.58
CA ARG A 398 -3.49 -17.06 19.11
C ARG A 398 -3.50 -15.61 18.64
N ARG A 399 -4.38 -14.78 19.20
CA ARG A 399 -4.46 -13.34 18.85
C ARG A 399 -3.22 -12.59 19.34
N LEU A 400 -2.64 -12.99 20.47
CA LEU A 400 -1.39 -12.42 20.99
C LEU A 400 -0.22 -12.69 20.03
N ALA A 401 -0.17 -13.88 19.43
CA ALA A 401 0.83 -14.20 18.40
C ALA A 401 0.67 -13.33 17.14
N GLN A 402 -0.57 -13.07 16.71
CA GLN A 402 -0.86 -12.16 15.58
C GLN A 402 -0.43 -10.72 15.86
N GLU A 403 -0.58 -10.23 17.10
CA GLU A 403 -0.11 -8.88 17.44
C GLU A 403 1.41 -8.72 17.27
N ARG A 404 2.20 -9.76 17.56
CA ARG A 404 3.65 -9.74 17.32
C ARG A 404 4.00 -9.67 15.83
N GLU A 405 3.15 -10.25 14.98
CA GLU A 405 3.30 -10.18 13.52
C GLU A 405 3.00 -8.77 12.98
N VAL A 406 1.99 -8.09 13.54
CA VAL A 406 1.63 -6.69 13.18
C VAL A 406 2.75 -5.71 13.52
N GLU A 407 3.53 -5.97 14.58
CA GLU A 407 4.68 -5.13 14.96
C GLU A 407 5.88 -5.24 14.02
N SER A 408 5.87 -6.22 13.10
CA SER A 408 6.93 -6.37 12.09
C SER A 408 7.04 -5.13 11.20
N GLN A 409 8.27 -4.84 10.77
CA GLN A 409 8.58 -3.61 10.02
C GLN A 409 7.76 -3.47 8.73
N ALA A 410 7.43 -4.58 8.05
CA ALA A 410 6.65 -4.58 6.82
C ALA A 410 5.17 -4.18 7.04
N MET A 411 4.63 -4.46 8.22
CA MET A 411 3.21 -4.29 8.54
C MET A 411 2.94 -3.01 9.33
N ARG A 412 3.99 -2.46 9.94
CA ARG A 412 3.97 -1.20 10.68
C ARG A 412 3.46 -0.03 9.83
N SER A 413 3.91 0.08 8.58
CA SER A 413 3.51 1.18 7.67
C SER A 413 2.08 1.07 7.16
N ALA A 414 1.48 -0.12 7.21
CA ALA A 414 0.13 -0.37 6.71
C ALA A 414 -0.97 -0.07 7.74
N SER A 415 -0.62 -0.04 9.04
CA SER A 415 -1.60 0.12 10.13
C SER A 415 -2.13 1.55 10.20
N ASN A 416 -3.46 1.72 10.19
CA ASN A 416 -4.08 3.05 10.29
C ASN A 416 -5.21 3.13 11.34
N VAL A 417 -5.57 4.38 11.66
CA VAL A 417 -6.74 4.77 12.43
C VAL A 417 -7.49 5.79 11.61
N ILE A 418 -8.81 5.62 11.47
CA ILE A 418 -9.64 6.51 10.66
C ILE A 418 -10.69 7.21 11.52
N PHE A 419 -11.13 8.36 11.05
CA PHE A 419 -12.33 9.02 11.55
C PHE A 419 -13.54 8.61 10.74
N ASP A 420 -14.72 8.71 11.35
CA ASP A 420 -15.96 8.81 10.60
C ASP A 420 -16.10 10.21 9.96
N GLU A 421 -17.04 10.37 9.03
CA GLU A 421 -17.32 11.63 8.33
C GLU A 421 -17.68 12.77 9.30
N SER A 422 -18.34 12.47 10.42
CA SER A 422 -18.63 13.49 11.44
C SER A 422 -17.40 13.90 12.23
N GLY A 423 -16.35 13.08 12.29
CA GLY A 423 -15.14 13.31 13.08
C GLY A 423 -15.30 13.06 14.59
N HIS A 424 -16.41 12.47 15.03
CA HIS A 424 -16.67 12.15 16.44
C HIS A 424 -16.30 10.72 16.82
N PHE A 425 -16.26 9.80 15.86
CA PHE A 425 -15.87 8.42 16.06
C PHE A 425 -14.48 8.13 15.51
N LEU A 426 -13.71 7.39 16.28
CA LEU A 426 -12.45 6.78 15.85
C LEU A 426 -12.71 5.31 15.56
N ILE A 427 -12.25 4.85 14.40
CA ILE A 427 -12.35 3.45 13.98
C ILE A 427 -10.93 2.91 13.81
N TYR A 428 -10.61 1.84 14.53
CA TYR A 428 -9.26 1.26 14.53
C TYR A 428 -9.27 -0.25 14.76
N GLY A 429 -8.24 -0.92 14.24
CA GLY A 429 -8.01 -2.34 14.46
C GLY A 429 -7.39 -2.59 15.84
N SER A 430 -7.98 -3.49 16.61
CA SER A 430 -7.50 -3.96 17.92
C SER A 430 -7.44 -5.50 17.92
N MET A 431 -6.83 -6.08 18.95
CA MET A 431 -6.79 -7.53 19.17
C MET A 431 -8.20 -8.15 19.24
N LEU A 432 -9.19 -7.39 19.71
CA LEU A 432 -10.58 -7.86 19.83
C LEU A 432 -11.39 -7.76 18.53
N GLY A 433 -10.83 -7.15 17.48
CA GLY A 433 -11.53 -6.79 16.25
C GLY A 433 -11.43 -5.29 15.97
N ILE A 434 -12.32 -4.76 15.13
CA ILE A 434 -12.32 -3.33 14.79
C ILE A 434 -13.22 -2.60 15.77
N LYS A 435 -12.66 -1.68 16.57
CA LYS A 435 -13.41 -0.91 17.57
C LYS A 435 -13.85 0.43 16.97
N VAL A 436 -15.07 0.85 17.29
CA VAL A 436 -15.61 2.19 17.05
C VAL A 436 -15.73 2.90 18.38
N LEU A 437 -14.87 3.88 18.59
CA LEU A 437 -14.74 4.64 19.82
C LEU A 437 -15.33 6.03 19.66
N ASN A 438 -16.24 6.41 20.54
CA ASN A 438 -16.75 7.78 20.61
C ASN A 438 -15.77 8.68 21.37
N THR A 439 -15.24 9.70 20.70
CA THR A 439 -14.27 10.64 21.30
C THR A 439 -14.90 11.56 22.35
N TYR A 440 -16.21 11.80 22.27
CA TYR A 440 -16.94 12.66 23.20
C TYR A 440 -17.32 11.91 24.50
N THR A 441 -17.86 10.70 24.36
CA THR A 441 -18.30 9.88 25.51
C THR A 441 -17.20 8.97 26.05
N ASN A 442 -16.12 8.75 25.29
CA ASN A 442 -14.98 7.87 25.60
C ASN A 442 -15.38 6.40 25.78
N GLN A 443 -16.37 5.96 25.01
CA GLN A 443 -16.88 4.60 25.07
C GLN A 443 -16.85 3.96 23.69
N VAL A 444 -16.55 2.66 23.69
CA VAL A 444 -16.65 1.85 22.48
C VAL A 444 -18.14 1.62 22.21
N VAL A 445 -18.62 2.14 21.09
CA VAL A 445 -20.01 2.04 20.68
C VAL A 445 -20.27 0.72 19.98
N LYS A 446 -19.31 0.28 19.16
CA LYS A 446 -19.44 -0.92 18.34
C LYS A 446 -18.10 -1.61 18.13
N THR A 447 -18.14 -2.93 17.98
CA THR A 447 -16.97 -3.73 17.63
C THR A 447 -17.32 -4.66 16.46
N TYR A 448 -16.61 -4.54 15.35
CA TYR A 448 -16.77 -5.40 14.17
C TYR A 448 -15.75 -6.53 14.16
N GLY A 449 -16.10 -7.65 13.53
CA GLY A 449 -15.20 -8.77 13.31
C GLY A 449 -14.76 -9.45 14.61
N LYS A 450 -15.59 -9.40 15.67
CA LYS A 450 -15.26 -9.99 16.97
C LYS A 450 -15.17 -11.52 16.91
N ASP A 451 -16.11 -12.14 16.20
CA ASP A 451 -16.22 -13.60 16.06
C ASP A 451 -15.26 -14.16 14.99
N ASP A 452 -14.85 -13.32 14.05
CA ASP A 452 -13.90 -13.68 13.01
C ASP A 452 -12.51 -13.44 13.60
N SER A 453 -11.58 -14.41 13.53
CA SER A 453 -10.20 -14.28 14.03
C SER A 453 -9.34 -13.37 13.13
N LEU A 454 -9.83 -12.15 12.95
CA LEU A 454 -9.41 -11.08 12.07
C LEU A 454 -8.66 -10.04 12.91
N ARG A 455 -7.37 -9.85 12.62
CA ARG A 455 -6.63 -8.67 13.09
C ARG A 455 -6.57 -7.65 11.97
N ALA A 456 -7.47 -6.66 12.04
CA ALA A 456 -7.56 -5.62 11.03
C ALA A 456 -6.35 -4.68 11.07
N ILE A 457 -5.79 -4.29 9.93
CA ILE A 457 -4.59 -3.44 9.84
C ILE A 457 -4.92 -2.09 9.20
N ASN A 458 -5.39 -2.14 7.95
CA ASN A 458 -5.75 -0.96 7.20
C ASN A 458 -7.27 -0.90 7.03
N LEU A 459 -7.86 0.24 7.34
CA LEU A 459 -9.29 0.48 7.39
C LEU A 459 -9.65 1.64 6.47
N ALA A 460 -10.82 1.54 5.83
CA ALA A 460 -11.45 2.63 5.11
C ALA A 460 -12.97 2.55 5.28
N VAL A 461 -13.63 3.68 5.54
CA VAL A 461 -15.08 3.75 5.69
C VAL A 461 -15.69 4.60 4.60
N TYR A 462 -16.82 4.15 4.07
CA TYR A 462 -17.71 4.88 3.19
C TYR A 462 -19.05 5.02 3.89
N GLN A 463 -19.56 6.24 4.05
CA GLN A 463 -20.82 6.49 4.78
C GLN A 463 -21.94 7.00 3.88
N GLY A 464 -21.76 6.97 2.56
CA GLY A 464 -22.74 7.41 1.57
C GLY A 464 -22.91 8.93 1.61
N GLN A 465 -22.47 9.62 0.56
CA GLN A 465 -22.82 11.04 0.44
C GLN A 465 -24.34 11.15 0.26
N PRO A 466 -25.05 12.00 1.02
CA PRO A 466 -26.43 12.31 0.71
C PRO A 466 -26.47 12.85 -0.72
N GLN A 467 -27.14 12.13 -1.63
CA GLN A 467 -27.24 12.57 -3.02
C GLN A 467 -27.86 13.97 -3.02
N LYS A 468 -27.05 14.97 -3.39
CA LYS A 468 -27.49 16.36 -3.40
C LYS A 468 -28.69 16.55 -4.32
N LYS A 469 -29.87 16.69 -3.73
CA LYS A 469 -30.87 17.68 -4.16
C LYS A 469 -31.18 18.59 -2.96
N GLY A 470 -30.41 19.66 -2.85
CA GLY A 470 -30.75 20.86 -2.06
C GLY A 470 -30.87 20.68 -0.55
N VAL A 471 -29.82 21.05 0.17
CA VAL A 471 -29.83 21.45 1.59
C VAL A 471 -30.62 20.51 2.50
N THR A 472 -30.10 19.33 2.81
CA THR A 472 -30.51 18.60 4.03
C THR A 472 -29.49 18.90 5.12
N SER A 473 -29.81 19.80 6.05
CA SER A 473 -29.01 19.95 7.27
C SER A 473 -29.19 18.70 8.14
N VAL A 474 -28.21 18.39 8.99
CA VAL A 474 -28.28 17.28 9.98
C VAL A 474 -29.53 17.41 10.85
N GLU A 475 -29.99 18.65 11.09
CA GLU A 475 -31.22 18.97 11.83
C GLU A 475 -32.50 18.60 11.07
N MET A 476 -32.53 18.74 9.74
CA MET A 476 -33.68 18.33 8.93
C MET A 476 -33.77 16.80 8.75
N GLY A 477 -32.63 16.09 8.70
CA GLY A 477 -32.60 14.62 8.71
C GLY A 477 -33.04 14.00 10.04
N ALA A 478 -32.95 14.74 11.15
CA ALA A 478 -33.49 14.33 12.45
C ALA A 478 -35.02 14.44 12.55
N SER A 479 -35.70 15.02 11.54
CA SER A 479 -37.16 15.07 11.51
C SER A 479 -37.74 13.70 11.15
N SER A 480 -38.78 13.28 11.86
CA SER A 480 -39.45 11.98 11.67
C SER A 480 -40.34 11.95 10.41
N ASN A 481 -39.81 12.40 9.27
CA ASN A 481 -40.51 12.38 8.00
C ASN A 481 -40.14 11.11 7.21
N PRO A 482 -41.09 10.17 7.00
CA PRO A 482 -40.82 8.89 6.33
C PRO A 482 -40.25 9.03 4.90
N LEU A 483 -40.62 10.08 4.18
CA LEU A 483 -40.13 10.34 2.81
C LEU A 483 -38.66 10.77 2.77
N LEU A 484 -38.16 11.41 3.84
CA LEU A 484 -36.74 11.76 3.96
C LEU A 484 -35.92 10.54 4.35
N GLN A 485 -36.46 9.63 5.17
CA GLN A 485 -35.78 8.40 5.60
C GLN A 485 -35.48 7.43 4.44
N GLU A 486 -36.39 7.28 3.46
CA GLU A 486 -36.10 6.48 2.25
C GLU A 486 -35.03 7.12 1.35
N SER A 487 -34.98 8.47 1.28
CA SER A 487 -33.91 9.19 0.59
C SER A 487 -32.58 9.20 1.36
N GLU A 488 -32.61 8.83 2.64
CA GLU A 488 -31.48 8.69 3.57
C GLU A 488 -31.03 7.24 3.78
N ALA A 489 -31.49 6.28 2.95
CA ALA A 489 -30.97 4.91 2.96
C ALA A 489 -29.49 4.89 2.52
N ARG A 490 -28.62 5.32 3.43
CA ARG A 490 -27.17 5.26 3.30
C ARG A 490 -26.80 3.78 3.31
N ASP A 491 -25.97 3.37 2.35
CA ASP A 491 -25.32 2.06 2.36
C ASP A 491 -23.88 2.24 2.85
N PRO A 492 -23.66 2.37 4.17
CA PRO A 492 -22.33 2.51 4.72
C PRO A 492 -21.56 1.19 4.56
N VAL A 493 -20.31 1.31 4.14
CA VAL A 493 -19.42 0.17 3.94
C VAL A 493 -18.11 0.44 4.67
N LEU A 494 -17.80 -0.41 5.64
CA LEU A 494 -16.48 -0.45 6.26
C LEU A 494 -15.66 -1.54 5.57
N VAL A 495 -14.46 -1.18 5.12
CA VAL A 495 -13.52 -2.08 4.47
C VAL A 495 -12.30 -2.24 5.36
N ALA A 496 -11.84 -3.49 5.53
CA ALA A 496 -10.67 -3.79 6.34
C ALA A 496 -9.76 -4.80 5.65
N THR A 497 -8.45 -4.59 5.75
CA THR A 497 -7.43 -5.63 5.49
C THR A 497 -7.08 -6.36 6.78
N ALA A 498 -6.57 -7.58 6.68
CA ALA A 498 -6.18 -8.37 7.85
C ALA A 498 -4.71 -8.83 7.79
N ALA A 499 -4.10 -8.94 8.96
CA ALA A 499 -2.76 -9.49 9.13
C ALA A 499 -2.65 -10.91 8.55
N GLY A 500 -1.68 -11.14 7.66
CA GLY A 500 -1.38 -12.46 7.10
C GLY A 500 -2.50 -13.03 6.21
N LYS A 501 -3.44 -12.20 5.74
CA LYS A 501 -4.53 -12.63 4.84
C LYS A 501 -4.42 -11.91 3.49
N VAL A 502 -4.67 -12.68 2.43
CA VAL A 502 -4.66 -12.22 1.02
C VAL A 502 -6.01 -11.64 0.60
N ARG A 503 -6.78 -11.12 1.57
CA ARG A 503 -8.17 -10.71 1.40
C ARG A 503 -8.43 -9.38 2.08
N PHE A 504 -9.38 -8.64 1.54
CA PHE A 504 -10.03 -7.55 2.24
C PHE A 504 -11.49 -7.92 2.52
N TYR A 505 -12.02 -7.36 3.61
CA TYR A 505 -13.30 -7.71 4.21
C TYR A 505 -14.23 -6.51 4.15
N LEU A 506 -15.48 -6.75 3.77
CA LEU A 506 -16.54 -5.75 3.67
C LEU A 506 -17.55 -5.97 4.79
N PHE A 507 -17.84 -4.91 5.55
CA PHE A 507 -18.92 -4.86 6.53
C PHE A 507 -20.00 -3.93 5.99
N THR A 508 -21.20 -4.46 5.81
CA THR A 508 -22.38 -3.77 5.25
C THR A 508 -23.56 -3.87 6.22
N ASN A 509 -24.73 -3.43 5.79
CA ASN A 509 -25.97 -3.58 6.55
C ASN A 509 -26.60 -4.98 6.45
N ASP A 510 -26.00 -5.88 5.68
CA ASP A 510 -26.53 -7.24 5.48
C ASP A 510 -26.31 -8.10 6.73
N GLU A 511 -27.40 -8.52 7.37
CA GLU A 511 -27.37 -9.40 8.56
C GLU A 511 -27.50 -10.89 8.19
N GLU A 512 -28.14 -11.21 7.06
CA GLU A 512 -28.32 -12.58 6.55
C GLU A 512 -27.06 -13.11 5.85
N ILE A 513 -25.99 -13.32 6.63
CA ILE A 513 -24.69 -13.71 6.09
C ILE A 513 -24.53 -15.24 6.14
N SER A 514 -24.60 -15.88 4.98
CA SER A 514 -24.20 -17.29 4.86
C SER A 514 -22.69 -17.45 4.80
N LYS A 515 -22.14 -18.34 5.65
CA LYS A 515 -20.69 -18.66 5.67
C LYS A 515 -20.20 -19.26 4.35
N SER A 516 -21.07 -19.88 3.56
CA SER A 516 -20.68 -20.52 2.30
C SER A 516 -20.52 -19.54 1.13
N THR A 517 -21.23 -18.40 1.15
CA THR A 517 -21.26 -17.44 0.03
C THR A 517 -20.51 -16.14 0.33
N ARG A 518 -20.23 -15.84 1.61
CA ARG A 518 -19.52 -14.60 2.01
C ARG A 518 -18.10 -14.52 1.47
N ASP A 519 -17.40 -15.65 1.34
CA ASP A 519 -16.00 -15.69 0.94
C ASP A 519 -15.86 -15.94 -0.56
N VAL A 520 -15.65 -14.86 -1.32
CA VAL A 520 -15.60 -14.94 -2.78
C VAL A 520 -14.18 -15.24 -3.24
N GLN A 521 -14.01 -16.38 -3.90
CA GLN A 521 -12.77 -16.78 -4.55
C GLN A 521 -12.71 -16.19 -5.97
N ASN A 522 -12.39 -14.91 -6.08
CA ASN A 522 -12.17 -14.24 -7.36
C ASN A 522 -10.82 -14.62 -7.99
N GLU A 523 -9.80 -14.91 -7.18
CA GLU A 523 -8.43 -15.22 -7.64
C GLU A 523 -7.83 -16.42 -6.91
N LYS A 524 -6.85 -17.08 -7.54
CA LYS A 524 -6.04 -18.11 -6.87
C LYS A 524 -4.92 -17.40 -6.09
N PRO A 525 -4.92 -17.42 -4.75
CA PRO A 525 -3.88 -16.78 -3.96
C PRO A 525 -2.53 -17.43 -4.23
N THR A 526 -1.47 -16.63 -4.25
CA THR A 526 -0.12 -17.15 -4.11
C THR A 526 -0.04 -17.78 -2.72
N MET A 527 0.31 -19.06 -2.61
CA MET A 527 0.27 -19.78 -1.34
C MET A 527 1.25 -19.15 -0.33
N LEU A 528 0.76 -18.29 0.56
CA LEU A 528 1.50 -17.77 1.73
C LEU A 528 1.84 -18.94 2.65
N GLY A 529 3.09 -19.39 2.62
CA GLY A 529 3.56 -20.48 3.47
C GLY A 529 4.79 -21.22 2.97
N ARG A 530 5.14 -21.10 1.68
CA ARG A 530 6.50 -21.42 1.27
C ARG A 530 7.37 -20.25 1.71
N LYS A 531 8.25 -20.47 2.68
CA LYS A 531 9.35 -19.54 3.02
C LYS A 531 9.88 -18.95 1.71
N LYS A 532 10.21 -17.66 1.71
CA LYS A 532 11.09 -17.05 0.71
C LYS A 532 12.37 -17.87 0.66
N GLU A 533 12.38 -18.94 -0.12
CA GLU A 533 13.54 -19.27 -0.91
C GLU A 533 13.79 -18.01 -1.71
N VAL A 534 14.96 -17.42 -1.48
CA VAL A 534 15.53 -16.36 -2.30
C VAL A 534 15.11 -16.62 -3.74
N ASN A 535 14.59 -15.60 -4.44
CA ASN A 535 14.42 -15.63 -5.88
C ASN A 535 15.78 -15.98 -6.52
N ALA A 536 16.12 -17.27 -6.60
CA ALA A 536 16.61 -17.79 -7.85
C ALA A 536 15.50 -17.45 -8.84
N LYS A 537 15.84 -16.65 -9.87
CA LYS A 537 15.04 -16.53 -11.09
C LYS A 537 14.37 -17.87 -11.32
N LYS A 538 13.04 -17.91 -11.55
CA LYS A 538 12.32 -19.16 -11.88
C LYS A 538 13.22 -19.98 -12.80
N THR A 539 13.87 -20.99 -12.22
CA THR A 539 14.86 -21.78 -12.92
C THR A 539 14.01 -22.48 -13.96
N GLU A 540 14.24 -22.19 -15.24
CA GLU A 540 13.56 -22.90 -16.30
C GLU A 540 14.14 -24.32 -16.34
N THR A 541 13.85 -25.14 -15.34
CA THR A 541 14.33 -26.50 -15.26
C THR A 541 13.40 -27.37 -16.09
N GLY A 542 13.75 -27.53 -17.36
CA GLY A 542 13.30 -28.67 -18.15
C GLY A 542 13.75 -29.96 -17.46
N SER A 543 12.89 -30.96 -17.42
CA SER A 543 13.18 -32.24 -16.75
C SER A 543 13.92 -33.21 -17.65
N ALA A 544 13.81 -33.00 -18.97
CA ALA A 544 14.53 -33.73 -20.01
C ALA A 544 14.87 -32.81 -21.18
N ALA A 545 15.85 -33.23 -21.98
CA ALA A 545 16.28 -32.57 -23.19
C ALA A 545 16.52 -33.60 -24.31
N VAL A 546 16.25 -33.23 -25.55
CA VAL A 546 16.58 -34.02 -26.75
C VAL A 546 17.59 -33.24 -27.57
N LEU A 547 18.77 -33.81 -27.76
CA LEU A 547 19.79 -33.27 -28.64
C LEU A 547 19.58 -33.89 -30.02
N HIS A 548 19.16 -33.09 -30.98
CA HIS A 548 19.11 -33.49 -32.38
C HIS A 548 20.50 -33.31 -32.97
N THR A 549 21.19 -34.40 -33.30
CA THR A 549 22.52 -34.36 -33.92
C THR A 549 22.47 -34.81 -35.37
N THR A 550 23.53 -34.56 -36.12
CA THR A 550 23.66 -35.06 -37.50
C THR A 550 23.58 -36.59 -37.63
N TYR A 551 23.83 -37.33 -36.54
CA TYR A 551 23.78 -38.80 -36.50
C TYR A 551 22.49 -39.37 -35.86
N GLY A 552 21.58 -38.50 -35.41
CA GLY A 552 20.32 -38.87 -34.75
C GLY A 552 20.13 -38.20 -33.39
N ASP A 553 19.11 -38.64 -32.67
CA ASP A 553 18.64 -37.98 -31.46
C ASP A 553 19.18 -38.63 -30.18
N ILE A 554 19.65 -37.80 -29.24
CA ILE A 554 20.11 -38.23 -27.92
C ILE A 554 19.15 -37.66 -26.87
N HIS A 555 18.49 -38.54 -26.11
CA HIS A 555 17.59 -38.12 -25.04
C HIS A 555 18.33 -38.08 -23.72
N ILE A 556 18.29 -36.94 -23.03
CA ILE A 556 18.98 -36.69 -21.77
C ILE A 556 17.95 -36.39 -20.70
N ARG A 557 18.04 -37.09 -19.58
CA ARG A 557 17.34 -36.73 -18.35
C ARG A 557 18.22 -35.76 -17.55
N LEU A 558 17.67 -34.61 -17.18
CA LEU A 558 18.37 -33.59 -16.40
C LEU A 558 18.10 -33.78 -14.91
N PHE A 559 19.04 -33.34 -14.07
CA PHE A 559 18.98 -33.45 -12.61
C PHE A 559 18.96 -32.07 -11.93
N PRO A 560 17.83 -31.33 -12.02
CA PRO A 560 17.73 -29.99 -11.43
C PRO A 560 17.89 -29.98 -9.92
N ASP A 561 17.51 -31.06 -9.24
CA ASP A 561 17.66 -31.20 -7.78
C ASP A 561 19.13 -31.34 -7.36
N ALA A 562 19.99 -31.84 -8.26
CA ALA A 562 21.39 -32.14 -7.97
C ALA A 562 22.34 -31.01 -8.40
N ALA A 563 22.05 -30.34 -9.51
CA ALA A 563 22.86 -29.26 -10.07
C ALA A 563 21.95 -28.14 -10.66
N PRO A 564 21.29 -27.34 -9.81
CA PRO A 564 20.28 -26.39 -10.25
C PRO A 564 20.82 -25.30 -11.18
N LYS A 565 21.99 -24.71 -10.89
CA LYS A 565 22.57 -23.65 -11.75
C LYS A 565 23.05 -24.21 -13.07
N THR A 566 23.62 -25.40 -13.06
CA THR A 566 24.12 -26.06 -14.28
C THR A 566 22.97 -26.41 -15.22
N VAL A 567 21.87 -26.94 -14.68
CA VAL A 567 20.67 -27.23 -15.47
C VAL A 567 20.02 -25.92 -15.98
N GLU A 568 19.98 -24.86 -15.17
CA GLU A 568 19.50 -23.54 -15.60
C GLU A 568 20.28 -23.02 -16.81
N ASN A 569 21.61 -23.07 -16.70
CA ASN A 569 22.53 -22.63 -17.75
C ASN A 569 22.31 -23.41 -19.05
N PHE A 570 22.28 -24.75 -18.95
CA PHE A 570 22.08 -25.62 -20.10
C PHE A 570 20.71 -25.41 -20.77
N VAL A 571 19.62 -25.39 -20.01
CA VAL A 571 18.26 -25.24 -20.55
C VAL A 571 18.07 -23.87 -21.19
N THR A 572 18.58 -22.82 -20.56
CA THR A 572 18.44 -21.45 -21.07
C THR A 572 19.23 -21.29 -22.38
N HIS A 573 20.46 -21.79 -22.46
CA HIS A 573 21.23 -21.81 -23.71
C HIS A 573 20.54 -22.63 -24.81
N ALA A 574 19.97 -23.80 -24.48
CA ALA A 574 19.22 -24.61 -25.42
C ALA A 574 18.02 -23.85 -26.01
N LYS A 575 17.20 -23.20 -25.17
CA LYS A 575 16.04 -22.41 -25.61
C LYS A 575 16.41 -21.17 -26.44
N GLN A 576 17.54 -20.54 -26.13
CA GLN A 576 18.08 -19.42 -26.91
C GLN A 576 18.68 -19.86 -28.24
N GLY A 577 18.76 -21.17 -28.50
CA GLY A 577 19.40 -21.72 -29.69
C GLY A 577 20.93 -21.57 -29.70
N TYR A 578 21.55 -21.33 -28.54
CA TYR A 578 22.99 -21.12 -28.41
C TYR A 578 23.80 -22.35 -28.83
N TYR A 579 23.26 -23.55 -28.60
CA TYR A 579 23.88 -24.81 -29.02
C TYR A 579 23.61 -25.18 -30.49
N ASN A 580 22.81 -24.41 -31.22
CA ASN A 580 22.45 -24.75 -32.59
C ASN A 580 23.68 -24.63 -33.52
N ASN A 581 23.93 -25.67 -34.29
CA ASN A 581 25.10 -25.88 -35.15
C ASN A 581 26.46 -25.98 -34.44
N THR A 582 26.49 -26.16 -33.11
CA THR A 582 27.75 -26.40 -32.39
C THR A 582 28.30 -27.79 -32.69
N ILE A 583 29.64 -27.91 -32.77
CA ILE A 583 30.31 -29.16 -33.17
C ILE A 583 30.83 -29.95 -31.97
N PHE A 584 30.89 -31.27 -32.10
CA PHE A 584 31.66 -32.12 -31.18
C PHE A 584 33.15 -31.95 -31.50
N HIS A 585 33.80 -30.98 -30.86
CA HIS A 585 35.19 -30.61 -31.16
C HIS A 585 36.22 -31.57 -30.54
N ARG A 586 35.81 -32.41 -29.58
CA ARG A 586 36.66 -33.40 -28.93
C ARG A 586 35.92 -34.71 -28.67
N VAL A 587 36.43 -35.80 -29.23
CA VAL A 587 35.87 -37.16 -29.17
C VAL A 587 37.00 -38.12 -28.86
N ILE A 588 36.93 -38.75 -27.68
CA ILE A 588 37.92 -39.72 -27.21
C ILE A 588 37.23 -41.07 -27.02
N ARG A 589 37.64 -42.05 -27.81
CA ARG A 589 37.11 -43.41 -27.77
C ARG A 589 37.32 -44.04 -26.40
N LYS A 590 36.30 -44.71 -25.87
CA LYS A 590 36.24 -45.32 -24.52
C LYS A 590 36.43 -44.31 -23.38
N PHE A 591 36.04 -43.06 -23.61
CA PHE A 591 36.15 -42.04 -22.58
C PHE A 591 34.95 -41.10 -22.60
N MET A 592 34.90 -40.15 -23.54
CA MET A 592 33.86 -39.13 -23.61
C MET A 592 33.80 -38.41 -24.95
N ILE A 593 32.64 -37.82 -25.23
CA ILE A 593 32.38 -36.91 -26.34
C ILE A 593 32.04 -35.53 -25.79
N GLN A 594 32.70 -34.48 -26.26
CA GLN A 594 32.61 -33.10 -25.73
C GLN A 594 32.12 -32.13 -26.81
N CYS A 595 31.24 -31.21 -26.40
CA CYS A 595 30.59 -30.22 -27.23
C CYS A 595 30.26 -28.95 -26.41
N GLY A 596 29.49 -28.03 -26.98
CA GLY A 596 29.01 -26.82 -26.30
C GLY A 596 29.97 -25.62 -26.37
N ASP A 597 30.95 -25.67 -27.27
CA ASP A 597 31.81 -24.54 -27.64
C ASP A 597 31.36 -23.95 -28.99
N PRO A 598 30.92 -22.67 -29.04
CA PRO A 598 30.58 -21.99 -30.28
C PRO A 598 31.75 -21.82 -31.26
N LEU A 599 33.00 -21.75 -30.77
CA LEU A 599 34.19 -21.59 -31.60
C LEU A 599 34.70 -22.93 -32.16
N GLY A 600 34.36 -24.04 -31.49
CA GLY A 600 34.69 -25.40 -31.93
C GLY A 600 36.18 -25.75 -31.82
N ASP A 601 36.92 -25.05 -30.96
CA ASP A 601 38.36 -25.24 -30.71
C ASP A 601 38.68 -25.62 -29.24
N GLY A 602 37.66 -25.65 -28.38
CA GLY A 602 37.75 -26.02 -26.96
C GLY A 602 38.07 -24.85 -26.03
N THR A 603 38.27 -23.64 -26.55
CA THR A 603 38.64 -22.45 -25.74
C THR A 603 37.46 -21.50 -25.49
N GLY A 604 36.38 -21.62 -26.26
CA GLY A 604 35.22 -20.74 -26.18
C GLY A 604 34.09 -21.25 -25.29
N GLY A 605 33.07 -20.41 -25.10
CA GLY A 605 31.84 -20.77 -24.43
C GLY A 605 31.66 -20.07 -23.09
N GLU A 606 30.68 -19.17 -23.01
CA GLU A 606 30.33 -18.43 -21.80
C GLU A 606 29.03 -18.95 -21.20
N SER A 607 28.85 -18.76 -19.89
CA SER A 607 27.56 -19.07 -19.24
C SER A 607 26.50 -18.01 -19.57
N ILE A 608 25.24 -18.31 -19.26
CA ILE A 608 24.12 -17.35 -19.39
C ILE A 608 24.28 -16.08 -18.55
N TRP A 609 25.23 -16.06 -17.60
CA TRP A 609 25.52 -14.92 -16.75
C TRP A 609 26.72 -14.09 -17.25
N GLY A 610 27.33 -14.45 -18.39
CA GLY A 610 28.49 -13.73 -18.96
C GLY A 610 29.77 -13.85 -18.14
N ARG A 611 29.84 -14.83 -17.22
CA ARG A 611 31.00 -15.13 -16.39
C ARG A 611 31.03 -16.62 -16.03
N GLU A 612 32.17 -17.14 -15.61
CA GLU A 612 32.26 -18.50 -15.10
C GLU A 612 31.43 -18.69 -13.81
N PHE A 613 30.96 -19.91 -13.55
CA PHE A 613 30.18 -20.23 -12.35
C PHE A 613 30.69 -21.48 -11.60
N GLU A 614 30.31 -21.57 -10.32
CA GLU A 614 30.78 -22.58 -9.37
C GLU A 614 30.37 -24.02 -9.72
N ASP A 615 31.14 -24.99 -9.22
CA ASP A 615 30.83 -26.41 -9.36
C ASP A 615 29.74 -26.86 -8.37
N GLU A 616 28.84 -27.74 -8.82
CA GLU A 616 27.74 -28.29 -8.02
C GLU A 616 27.93 -29.80 -7.82
N PHE A 617 28.67 -30.17 -6.77
CA PHE A 617 28.88 -31.58 -6.44
C PHE A 617 27.73 -32.14 -5.60
N SER A 618 27.17 -33.27 -6.03
CA SER A 618 26.06 -33.96 -5.37
C SER A 618 26.42 -35.42 -5.05
N SER A 619 25.43 -36.22 -4.64
CA SER A 619 25.59 -37.67 -4.42
C SER A 619 25.77 -38.48 -5.71
N LEU A 620 25.66 -37.83 -6.89
CA LEU A 620 25.85 -38.44 -8.20
C LEU A 620 27.33 -38.71 -8.49
N LYS A 621 27.60 -39.81 -9.20
CA LYS A 621 28.95 -40.25 -9.57
C LYS A 621 28.99 -40.71 -11.02
N HIS A 622 30.18 -40.73 -11.63
CA HIS A 622 30.46 -41.27 -12.96
C HIS A 622 30.60 -42.81 -12.91
N ASP A 623 29.67 -43.46 -12.20
CA ASP A 623 29.62 -44.90 -11.94
C ASP A 623 29.08 -45.71 -13.14
N LYS A 624 28.43 -45.01 -14.08
CA LYS A 624 27.76 -45.56 -15.26
C LYS A 624 28.12 -44.76 -16.51
N PRO A 625 28.21 -45.43 -17.68
CA PRO A 625 28.36 -44.74 -18.95
C PRO A 625 27.15 -43.84 -19.23
N TYR A 626 27.32 -42.92 -20.18
CA TYR A 626 26.32 -41.95 -20.64
C TYR A 626 25.94 -40.90 -19.60
N THR A 627 26.84 -40.59 -18.68
CA THR A 627 26.66 -39.50 -17.71
C THR A 627 27.07 -38.17 -18.38
N VAL A 628 26.27 -37.12 -18.15
CA VAL A 628 26.44 -35.80 -18.76
C VAL A 628 26.94 -34.83 -17.70
N SER A 629 28.09 -34.21 -17.98
CA SER A 629 28.82 -33.38 -17.02
C SER A 629 29.41 -32.14 -17.68
N MET A 630 29.60 -31.07 -16.90
CA MET A 630 30.22 -29.82 -17.39
C MET A 630 31.71 -30.00 -17.66
N ALA A 631 32.18 -29.40 -18.75
CA ALA A 631 33.60 -29.25 -19.01
C ALA A 631 34.09 -27.93 -18.39
N ASN A 632 35.09 -28.03 -17.51
CA ASN A 632 35.71 -26.90 -16.83
C ASN A 632 37.24 -26.94 -17.03
N ALA A 633 37.90 -25.77 -16.95
CA ALA A 633 39.36 -25.61 -17.04
C ALA A 633 40.04 -25.62 -15.66
N GLY A 634 39.26 -25.74 -14.59
CA GLY A 634 39.68 -25.81 -13.20
C GLY A 634 38.46 -25.78 -12.29
N PRO A 635 38.66 -25.82 -10.96
CA PRO A 635 37.55 -25.69 -10.01
C PRO A 635 36.80 -24.37 -10.21
N ASN A 636 35.47 -24.43 -10.26
CA ASN A 636 34.55 -23.30 -10.40
C ASN A 636 34.66 -22.48 -11.69
N THR A 637 35.13 -23.08 -12.79
CA THR A 637 35.25 -22.41 -14.10
C THR A 637 34.22 -22.92 -15.11
N ASN A 638 32.95 -23.13 -14.70
CA ASN A 638 31.92 -23.66 -15.61
C ASN A 638 31.45 -22.58 -16.60
N GLY A 639 31.40 -22.93 -17.89
CA GLY A 639 30.93 -22.08 -18.99
C GLY A 639 29.71 -22.67 -19.71
N SER A 640 29.80 -22.86 -21.03
CA SER A 640 28.75 -23.54 -21.82
C SER A 640 29.10 -24.97 -22.26
N GLN A 641 30.36 -25.37 -22.14
CA GLN A 641 30.86 -26.65 -22.64
C GLN A 641 30.45 -27.82 -21.71
N PHE A 642 30.10 -28.96 -22.31
CA PHE A 642 29.76 -30.19 -21.59
C PHE A 642 30.21 -31.43 -22.35
N PHE A 643 30.28 -32.56 -21.65
CA PHE A 643 30.63 -33.84 -22.23
C PHE A 643 29.70 -34.97 -21.78
N ILE A 644 29.63 -36.01 -22.60
CA ILE A 644 28.91 -37.26 -22.33
C ILE A 644 29.93 -38.39 -22.25
N THR A 645 29.97 -39.11 -21.13
CA THR A 645 30.88 -40.23 -20.95
C THR A 645 30.41 -41.47 -21.71
N THR A 646 31.33 -42.27 -22.23
CA THR A 646 31.00 -43.57 -22.87
C THR A 646 31.43 -44.77 -22.03
N GLU A 647 32.32 -44.56 -21.05
CA GLU A 647 32.76 -45.55 -20.07
C GLU A 647 32.63 -45.01 -18.63
N LYS A 648 32.92 -45.85 -17.63
CA LYS A 648 32.92 -45.44 -16.21
C LYS A 648 34.19 -44.64 -15.91
N THR A 649 34.04 -43.44 -15.37
CA THR A 649 35.15 -42.50 -15.18
C THR A 649 35.18 -41.95 -13.74
N PRO A 650 35.36 -42.80 -12.71
CA PRO A 650 35.27 -42.39 -11.30
C PRO A 650 36.30 -41.33 -10.88
N TRP A 651 37.40 -41.15 -11.63
CA TRP A 651 38.40 -40.10 -11.36
C TRP A 651 37.93 -38.67 -11.70
N LEU A 652 36.77 -38.53 -12.35
CA LEU A 652 36.11 -37.24 -12.61
C LEU A 652 35.14 -36.84 -11.48
N ASP A 653 34.85 -37.76 -10.54
CA ASP A 653 33.99 -37.49 -9.39
C ASP A 653 34.60 -36.40 -8.50
N GLY A 654 33.79 -35.40 -8.14
CA GLY A 654 34.25 -34.25 -7.36
C GLY A 654 35.14 -33.26 -8.12
N LYS A 655 35.28 -33.41 -9.45
CA LYS A 655 35.99 -32.46 -10.33
C LYS A 655 35.10 -31.83 -11.39
N HIS A 656 34.11 -32.58 -11.88
CA HIS A 656 33.15 -32.10 -12.88
C HIS A 656 31.72 -32.24 -12.37
N THR A 657 30.91 -31.20 -12.59
CA THR A 657 29.52 -31.14 -12.18
C THR A 657 28.65 -32.05 -13.05
N ILE A 658 28.01 -33.06 -12.45
CA ILE A 658 27.07 -33.97 -13.13
C ILE A 658 25.68 -33.33 -13.10
N PHE A 659 25.10 -33.07 -14.27
CA PHE A 659 23.79 -32.44 -14.39
C PHE A 659 22.76 -33.23 -15.21
N GLY A 660 23.17 -34.35 -15.83
CA GLY A 660 22.23 -35.21 -16.54
C GLY A 660 22.77 -36.60 -16.86
N ARG A 661 21.92 -37.42 -17.49
CA ARG A 661 22.28 -38.76 -17.99
C ARG A 661 21.46 -39.08 -19.23
N ALA A 662 22.10 -39.66 -20.25
CA ALA A 662 21.37 -40.10 -21.44
C ALA A 662 20.46 -41.29 -21.11
N THR A 663 19.23 -41.24 -21.56
CA THR A 663 18.21 -42.29 -21.37
C THR A 663 17.91 -43.04 -22.66
N GLN A 664 18.11 -42.42 -23.82
CA GLN A 664 17.92 -43.02 -25.15
C GLN A 664 18.93 -42.41 -26.15
N GLY A 665 19.13 -43.06 -27.30
CA GLY A 665 20.13 -42.63 -28.29
C GLY A 665 21.56 -43.14 -28.01
N PHE A 666 21.69 -44.26 -27.31
CA PHE A 666 23.00 -44.86 -26.98
C PHE A 666 23.77 -45.29 -28.23
N ASP A 667 23.08 -45.75 -29.27
CA ASP A 667 23.69 -46.11 -30.55
C ASP A 667 24.24 -44.87 -31.27
N VAL A 668 23.59 -43.70 -31.13
CA VAL A 668 24.08 -42.42 -31.65
C VAL A 668 25.36 -42.01 -30.92
N ILE A 669 25.38 -42.05 -29.59
CA ILE A 669 26.59 -41.75 -28.80
C ILE A 669 27.76 -42.66 -29.20
N GLN A 670 27.52 -43.96 -29.36
CA GLN A 670 28.53 -44.92 -29.82
C GLN A 670 28.98 -44.67 -31.27
N LYS A 671 28.10 -44.23 -32.16
CA LYS A 671 28.47 -43.85 -33.53
C LYS A 671 29.38 -42.63 -33.53
N ILE A 672 29.06 -41.60 -32.73
CA ILE A 672 29.89 -40.39 -32.57
C ILE A 672 31.26 -40.78 -31.99
N GLU A 673 31.29 -41.64 -30.97
CA GLU A 673 32.52 -42.13 -30.34
C GLU A 673 33.44 -42.89 -31.31
N ASN A 674 32.88 -43.64 -32.25
CA ASN A 674 33.65 -44.43 -33.23
C ASN A 674 33.94 -43.67 -34.54
N ALA A 675 33.61 -42.38 -34.63
CA ALA A 675 33.96 -41.54 -35.77
C ALA A 675 35.49 -41.45 -35.92
N ARG A 676 35.99 -41.28 -37.16
CA ARG A 676 37.41 -41.05 -37.40
C ARG A 676 37.80 -39.67 -36.84
N THR A 677 38.84 -39.62 -36.03
CA THR A 677 39.33 -38.37 -35.40
C THR A 677 40.79 -38.11 -35.73
N PHE A 678 41.14 -36.85 -35.95
CA PHE A 678 42.51 -36.34 -36.04
C PHE A 678 42.77 -35.42 -34.85
N LYS A 679 43.76 -35.77 -34.01
CA LYS A 679 44.06 -35.06 -32.74
C LYS A 679 42.81 -34.85 -31.87
N GLU A 680 42.04 -35.93 -31.66
CA GLU A 680 40.80 -35.96 -30.88
C GLU A 680 39.61 -35.20 -31.49
N LYS A 681 39.77 -34.47 -32.61
CA LYS A 681 38.68 -33.81 -33.34
C LYS A 681 38.17 -34.72 -34.47
N PRO A 682 36.85 -34.92 -34.65
CA PRO A 682 36.30 -35.67 -35.79
C PRO A 682 36.77 -35.12 -37.14
N GLU A 683 37.11 -35.99 -38.09
CA GLU A 683 37.46 -35.62 -39.47
C GLU A 683 36.24 -35.07 -40.22
N GLU A 684 35.06 -35.62 -39.94
CA GLU A 684 33.76 -35.13 -40.41
C GLU A 684 33.05 -34.43 -39.25
N ASP A 685 32.65 -33.17 -39.46
CA ASP A 685 32.00 -32.36 -38.43
C ASP A 685 30.67 -32.99 -37.99
N ILE A 686 30.62 -33.41 -36.73
CA ILE A 686 29.39 -33.85 -36.06
C ILE A 686 28.80 -32.65 -35.33
N LYS A 687 27.55 -32.30 -35.63
CA LYS A 687 26.92 -31.07 -35.11
C LYS A 687 25.65 -31.37 -34.31
N ILE A 688 25.38 -30.52 -33.32
CA ILE A 688 24.06 -30.38 -32.68
C ILE A 688 23.25 -29.44 -33.57
N LEU A 689 22.13 -29.90 -34.12
CA LEU A 689 21.23 -29.09 -34.95
C LEU A 689 20.38 -28.17 -34.08
N ASN A 690 19.71 -28.75 -33.09
CA ASN A 690 18.92 -28.07 -32.08
C ASN A 690 18.81 -28.92 -30.81
N ILE A 691 18.43 -28.27 -29.71
CA ILE A 691 18.12 -28.95 -28.44
C ILE A 691 16.70 -28.58 -28.03
N ASP A 692 15.84 -29.59 -27.95
CA ASP A 692 14.45 -29.44 -27.50
C ASP A 692 14.35 -29.78 -26.01
N ILE A 693 13.72 -28.89 -25.25
CA ILE A 693 13.56 -29.02 -23.79
C ILE A 693 12.14 -29.49 -23.47
N MET A 694 12.01 -30.54 -22.66
CA MET A 694 10.73 -31.15 -22.24
C MET A 694 10.27 -30.75 -20.83
#